data_AF-A0A3D3L8L0-F1
#
_entry.id   AF-A0A3D3L8L0-F1
#
_cell.length_a   1.000
_cell.length_b   1.000
_cell.length_c   1.000
_cell.angle_alpha   90.00
_cell.angle_beta   90.00
_cell.angle_gamma   90.00
#
_symmetry.space_group_name_H-M   'P 1'
#
loop_
_entity.id
_entity.type
_entity.pdbx_description
1 polymer ?
#
loop_
_entity_poly.entity_id
_entity_poly.type
_entity_poly.pdbx_seq_one_letter_code
_entity_poly.pdbx_strand_id
1 'polypeptide(L)'
;MQNLQAVEVWTGGWSQGADGTRAERSTTVPAFLINDEEDRFRVLTLWRCEMTLIKGTGLRNAHRVRYEARSVDWLLNQYFENLGQLGGWIDGPLPSDLLQAALLYKYTTESDLLEWSAKAEARLLEAYGNRRDKNAKDSLGSAVRNDAAHYLLQLRLALFGDPTRSWLHIQTELKAYLAVFKEGVDHDHARLLVDGIASYLKEEATKPLLSHEEVQKLPKDQQAVELVRRLRLQGMPQTAAGDNVVGELLKLGHAAVPALIATVDDRRPTRQVSFMGWKAWDHEGRLQSVGDQALSILMQVSGKMFESRGQSGVFAASSTGPSKLKVEIESWWSDHQRKGERQFLIDVVSAGGPDICNQARTLMAKYPNDAGDAITAGFAKLKSPADRHNLIWGLDRLKDAKIISLLRNEMTTGPSLECRAGAAYSLRKLGEPDTSIAMLNEWRNLLGCKHGDGTASVIRHLASSQEMPTVLELIKTMPERPVWARVAIIEDLAAAYDKSAWNDNKPSSNEWKMMVEDVLASSLSDDEEQVGLSGVGYHDPCVGDQAAWRLSQVLPKEYEFDIGAGFAAREKARREMLKHWHQKRGKSWHAAVPPGPLPDSQRNRVVSIRFADSHLQGTGTEQAILALKGRDVNADEIISVLCGFGEKLPPNVNGLSLRFVRTTEPLGVRATVWSRRGKHPETWQDFSWHGGIDLNQKAVTQSTSGSRMHQNIGKPEEWKAFRDHMVEALKASSTSEVVIRAGVRASIDE
;
A
#
# COMPACT_ATOMS: atom_id res chain seq x y z
N MET A 1 -3.28 27.57 -31.08
CA MET A 1 -3.32 28.22 -29.76
C MET A 1 -3.36 29.75 -29.83
N GLN A 2 -2.85 30.40 -30.89
CA GLN A 2 -2.88 31.87 -31.06
C GLN A 2 -4.26 32.54 -30.94
N ASN A 3 -5.35 31.79 -31.14
CA ASN A 3 -6.73 32.31 -31.06
C ASN A 3 -7.44 31.97 -29.73
N LEU A 4 -6.77 31.31 -28.77
CA LEU A 4 -7.40 30.92 -27.50
C LEU A 4 -7.22 32.02 -26.45
N GLN A 5 -8.29 32.34 -25.72
CA GLN A 5 -8.27 33.33 -24.65
C GLN A 5 -7.58 32.76 -23.41
N ALA A 6 -6.53 33.40 -22.91
CA ALA A 6 -5.93 33.03 -21.63
C ALA A 6 -6.91 33.35 -20.49
N VAL A 7 -7.02 32.44 -19.53
CA VAL A 7 -7.94 32.55 -18.41
C VAL A 7 -7.30 32.07 -17.10
N GLU A 8 -7.72 32.66 -16.00
CA GLU A 8 -7.50 32.14 -14.66
C GLU A 8 -8.75 31.39 -14.22
N VAL A 9 -8.64 30.09 -14.03
CA VAL A 9 -9.75 29.24 -13.57
C VAL A 9 -9.75 29.19 -12.06
N TRP A 10 -10.88 29.46 -11.44
CA TRP A 10 -11.07 29.38 -10.01
C TRP A 10 -11.84 28.10 -9.68
N THR A 11 -11.30 27.29 -8.78
CA THR A 11 -11.97 26.10 -8.22
C THR A 11 -11.91 26.19 -6.70
N GLY A 12 -12.98 25.91 -5.97
CA GLY A 12 -12.97 26.12 -4.51
C GLY A 12 -13.93 25.21 -3.75
N GLY A 13 -13.58 24.97 -2.48
CA GLY A 13 -14.36 24.21 -1.51
C GLY A 13 -14.03 24.62 -0.07
N TRP A 14 -14.77 24.10 0.90
CA TRP A 14 -14.52 24.34 2.32
C TRP A 14 -13.53 23.31 2.86
N SER A 15 -12.43 23.76 3.46
CA SER A 15 -11.66 22.93 4.38
C SER A 15 -11.98 23.36 5.81
N GLN A 16 -12.29 22.41 6.69
CA GLN A 16 -12.50 22.71 8.10
C GLN A 16 -11.13 22.93 8.76
N GLY A 17 -10.91 24.13 9.31
CA GLY A 17 -9.72 24.43 10.10
C GLY A 17 -9.71 23.63 11.40
N ALA A 18 -8.53 23.52 12.01
CA ALA A 18 -8.34 22.79 13.28
C ALA A 18 -9.12 23.41 14.47
N ASP A 19 -9.67 24.61 14.30
CA ASP A 19 -10.52 25.34 15.25
C ASP A 19 -12.03 25.20 14.95
N GLY A 20 -12.39 24.38 13.95
CA GLY A 20 -13.77 24.24 13.48
C GLY A 20 -14.27 25.40 12.61
N THR A 21 -13.43 26.42 12.35
CA THR A 21 -13.80 27.50 11.42
C THR A 21 -13.78 27.01 9.98
N ARG A 22 -14.81 27.36 9.24
CA ARG A 22 -14.89 27.12 7.81
C ARG A 22 -14.09 28.22 7.11
N ALA A 23 -12.91 27.88 6.60
CA ALA A 23 -12.13 28.78 5.76
C ALA A 23 -12.40 28.45 4.27
N GLU A 24 -12.70 29.49 3.48
CA GLU A 24 -12.82 29.38 2.03
C GLU A 24 -11.42 29.16 1.45
N ARG A 25 -11.18 28.01 0.82
CA ARG A 25 -9.96 27.77 0.02
C ARG A 25 -10.35 27.74 -1.45
N SER A 26 -9.85 28.70 -2.22
CA SER A 26 -9.89 28.70 -3.68
C SER A 26 -8.51 28.35 -4.23
N THR A 27 -8.48 27.37 -5.13
CA THR A 27 -7.33 27.05 -5.97
C THR A 27 -7.53 27.71 -7.33
N THR A 28 -6.54 28.47 -7.79
CA THR A 28 -6.54 29.03 -9.14
C THR A 28 -5.66 28.21 -10.07
N VAL A 29 -6.08 28.07 -11.33
CA VAL A 29 -5.37 27.32 -12.37
C VAL A 29 -5.29 28.18 -13.63
N PRO A 30 -4.09 28.55 -14.09
CA PRO A 30 -3.92 29.25 -15.36
C PRO A 30 -4.18 28.30 -16.54
N ALA A 31 -4.97 28.74 -17.54
CA ALA A 31 -5.37 27.91 -18.68
C ALA A 31 -5.73 28.76 -19.92
N PHE A 32 -6.04 28.09 -21.04
CA PHE A 32 -6.67 28.68 -22.21
C PHE A 32 -8.14 28.24 -22.29
N LEU A 33 -9.07 29.18 -22.49
CA LEU A 33 -10.46 28.86 -22.73
C LEU A 33 -10.62 28.23 -24.12
N ILE A 34 -11.21 27.03 -24.18
CA ILE A 34 -11.51 26.31 -25.42
C ILE A 34 -12.93 26.65 -25.88
N ASN A 35 -13.91 26.51 -24.98
CA ASN A 35 -15.29 26.87 -25.23
C ASN A 35 -15.97 27.33 -23.93
N ASP A 36 -17.06 28.07 -24.09
CA ASP A 36 -17.88 28.52 -22.98
C ASP A 36 -19.37 28.27 -23.29
N GLU A 37 -20.02 27.46 -22.46
CA GLU A 37 -21.43 27.09 -22.55
C GLU A 37 -22.20 27.67 -21.33
N GLU A 38 -23.53 27.58 -21.33
CA GLU A 38 -24.34 28.21 -20.28
C GLU A 38 -24.06 27.63 -18.87
N ASP A 39 -23.88 26.31 -18.78
CA ASP A 39 -23.69 25.57 -17.52
C ASP A 39 -22.26 25.04 -17.30
N ARG A 40 -21.37 25.17 -18.30
CA ARG A 40 -20.00 24.63 -18.26
C ARG A 40 -19.05 25.39 -19.17
N PHE A 41 -17.76 25.20 -18.98
CA PHE A 41 -16.72 25.70 -19.88
C PHE A 41 -15.60 24.67 -20.00
N ARG A 42 -14.95 24.62 -21.16
CA ARG A 42 -13.77 23.78 -21.38
C ARG A 42 -12.54 24.65 -21.41
N VAL A 43 -11.51 24.23 -20.70
CA VAL A 43 -10.20 24.88 -20.72
C VAL A 43 -9.13 23.89 -21.14
N LEU A 44 -8.15 24.37 -21.90
CA LEU A 44 -6.89 23.71 -22.14
C LEU A 44 -5.91 24.28 -21.14
N THR A 45 -5.60 23.53 -20.10
CA THR A 45 -4.47 23.89 -19.23
C THR A 45 -3.19 23.94 -20.09
N LEU A 46 -2.16 24.67 -19.65
CA LEU A 46 -0.88 24.65 -20.38
C LEU A 46 -0.21 23.27 -20.38
N TRP A 47 -0.68 22.32 -19.57
CA TRP A 47 -0.32 20.89 -19.62
C TRP A 47 -1.02 20.13 -20.76
N ARG A 48 -1.75 20.83 -21.64
CA ARG A 48 -2.62 20.27 -22.69
C ARG A 48 -3.67 19.28 -22.17
N CYS A 49 -3.90 19.28 -20.86
CA CYS A 49 -5.03 18.60 -20.26
C CYS A 49 -6.26 19.48 -20.49
N GLU A 50 -7.15 18.98 -21.32
CA GLU A 50 -8.47 19.54 -21.47
C GLU A 50 -9.30 19.21 -20.23
N MET A 51 -9.86 20.25 -19.61
CA MET A 51 -10.74 20.13 -18.46
C MET A 51 -12.10 20.72 -18.80
N THR A 52 -13.16 19.92 -18.62
CA THR A 52 -14.54 20.41 -18.64
C THR A 52 -14.97 20.74 -17.23
N LEU A 53 -15.40 21.97 -17.00
CA LEU A 53 -15.72 22.51 -15.68
C LEU A 53 -17.17 23.01 -15.68
N ILE A 54 -17.96 22.56 -14.70
CA ILE A 54 -19.37 22.94 -14.57
C ILE A 54 -19.45 24.27 -13.80
N LYS A 55 -20.04 25.29 -14.41
CA LYS A 55 -20.27 26.60 -13.79
C LYS A 55 -21.21 26.47 -12.61
N GLY A 56 -20.83 27.05 -11.47
CA GLY A 56 -21.69 27.06 -10.30
C GLY A 56 -22.53 28.34 -10.21
N THR A 57 -23.87 28.24 -10.19
CA THR A 57 -24.79 29.41 -10.25
C THR A 57 -25.81 29.64 -9.11
N GLY A 58 -25.87 28.91 -7.98
CA GLY A 58 -26.86 29.24 -6.89
C GLY A 58 -26.84 28.47 -5.54
N LEU A 59 -26.55 29.22 -4.47
CA LEU A 59 -26.78 29.02 -3.02
C LEU A 59 -27.02 27.58 -2.45
N ARG A 60 -26.19 27.25 -1.45
CA ARG A 60 -26.12 26.05 -0.59
C ARG A 60 -25.31 24.88 -1.18
N ASN A 61 -24.03 24.88 -0.82
CA ASN A 61 -23.07 23.77 -0.93
C ASN A 61 -22.47 23.44 -2.31
N ALA A 62 -22.78 24.23 -3.34
CA ALA A 62 -22.01 24.30 -4.58
C ALA A 62 -21.55 25.76 -4.81
N HIS A 63 -20.68 26.01 -5.81
CA HIS A 63 -20.09 27.30 -6.25
C HIS A 63 -18.77 27.63 -5.55
N ARG A 64 -17.67 27.93 -6.26
CA ARG A 64 -17.55 28.84 -7.42
C ARG A 64 -16.53 28.30 -8.44
N VAL A 65 -16.96 27.45 -9.37
CA VAL A 65 -16.15 27.14 -10.55
C VAL A 65 -16.44 28.20 -11.61
N ARG A 66 -15.46 29.06 -11.88
CA ARG A 66 -15.55 30.19 -12.81
C ARG A 66 -14.18 30.44 -13.46
N TYR A 67 -14.13 31.31 -14.45
CA TYR A 67 -12.88 31.76 -15.02
C TYR A 67 -12.86 33.29 -15.15
N GLU A 68 -11.67 33.88 -15.16
CA GLU A 68 -11.45 35.29 -15.48
C GLU A 68 -10.50 35.41 -16.67
N ALA A 69 -10.83 36.27 -17.64
CA ALA A 69 -9.94 36.55 -18.76
C ALA A 69 -8.63 37.16 -18.27
N ARG A 70 -7.53 36.72 -18.87
CA ARG A 70 -6.16 37.19 -18.59
C ARG A 70 -5.40 37.39 -19.90
N SER A 71 -4.29 38.13 -19.83
CA SER A 71 -3.38 38.25 -20.97
C SER A 71 -2.51 37.00 -21.09
N VAL A 72 -2.00 36.75 -22.30
CA VAL A 72 -0.99 35.73 -22.54
C VAL A 72 0.27 36.02 -21.70
N ASP A 73 0.64 37.29 -21.52
CA ASP A 73 1.76 37.68 -20.65
C ASP A 73 1.53 37.37 -19.17
N TRP A 74 0.31 37.56 -18.66
CA TRP A 74 -0.03 37.13 -17.29
C TRP A 74 0.11 35.62 -17.16
N LEU A 75 -0.41 34.88 -18.14
CA LEU A 75 -0.33 33.43 -18.17
C LEU A 75 1.14 32.99 -18.12
N LEU A 76 1.98 33.51 -19.01
CA LEU A 76 3.42 33.20 -19.03
C LEU A 76 4.10 33.57 -17.71
N ASN A 77 3.83 34.75 -17.13
CA ASN A 77 4.36 35.15 -15.82
C ASN A 77 4.00 34.17 -14.69
N GLN A 78 2.75 33.73 -14.59
CA GLN A 78 2.33 32.79 -13.54
C GLN A 78 3.10 31.46 -13.62
N TYR A 79 3.48 31.01 -14.82
CA TYR A 79 4.32 29.82 -14.95
C TYR A 79 5.77 30.10 -14.55
N PHE A 80 6.34 31.23 -14.95
CA PHE A 80 7.70 31.61 -14.53
C PHE A 80 7.83 31.84 -13.03
N GLU A 81 6.81 32.37 -12.36
CA GLU A 81 6.78 32.54 -10.90
C GLU A 81 6.69 31.19 -10.17
N ASN A 82 5.88 30.25 -10.68
CA ASN A 82 5.77 28.90 -10.12
C ASN A 82 7.05 28.06 -10.34
N LEU A 83 7.84 28.33 -11.38
CA LEU A 83 9.16 27.73 -11.59
C LEU A 83 10.21 28.19 -10.54
N GLY A 84 9.95 29.25 -9.78
CA GLY A 84 10.88 29.84 -8.82
C GLY A 84 10.96 29.14 -7.46
N GLN A 85 10.10 28.15 -7.17
CA GLN A 85 10.09 27.39 -5.90
C GLN A 85 10.94 26.11 -5.96
N LEU A 86 12.10 26.18 -6.62
CA LEU A 86 13.10 25.11 -6.71
C LEU A 86 13.77 24.88 -5.35
N GLY A 87 13.08 24.18 -4.45
CA GLY A 87 13.52 23.98 -3.08
C GLY A 87 12.64 23.01 -2.32
N GLY A 88 12.45 21.81 -2.85
CA GLY A 88 11.74 20.75 -2.15
C GLY A 88 11.90 19.44 -2.91
N TRP A 89 12.36 18.40 -2.21
CA TRP A 89 12.26 17.03 -2.70
C TRP A 89 10.78 16.72 -2.96
N ILE A 90 10.40 16.53 -4.21
CA ILE A 90 9.08 16.01 -4.57
C ILE A 90 9.30 14.70 -5.32
N ASP A 91 9.24 13.60 -4.58
CA ASP A 91 9.03 12.26 -5.12
C ASP A 91 7.58 12.17 -5.60
N GLY A 92 7.31 12.59 -6.84
CA GLY A 92 5.99 12.48 -7.48
C GLY A 92 5.97 13.00 -8.92
N PRO A 93 5.06 12.51 -9.79
CA PRO A 93 5.07 12.76 -11.23
C PRO A 93 4.35 14.07 -11.56
N LEU A 94 5.01 15.19 -11.28
CA LEU A 94 4.78 16.45 -12.01
C LEU A 94 5.99 16.68 -12.91
N PRO A 95 5.82 17.31 -14.09
CA PRO A 95 6.91 17.48 -15.04
C PRO A 95 8.03 18.19 -14.34
N SER A 96 9.24 17.61 -14.37
CA SER A 96 10.45 18.28 -13.87
C SER A 96 10.41 19.73 -14.37
N ASP A 97 10.71 20.69 -13.51
CA ASP A 97 10.62 22.12 -13.86
C ASP A 97 11.40 22.46 -15.16
N LEU A 98 12.38 21.61 -15.47
CA LEU A 98 13.09 21.47 -16.73
C LEU A 98 12.20 21.24 -17.97
N LEU A 99 11.30 20.25 -17.94
CA LEU A 99 10.37 19.93 -19.00
C LEU A 99 9.34 21.06 -19.21
N GLN A 100 8.91 21.70 -18.12
CA GLN A 100 8.02 22.87 -18.20
C GLN A 100 8.71 24.04 -18.90
N ALA A 101 9.95 24.35 -18.52
CA ALA A 101 10.75 25.38 -19.16
C ALA A 101 11.04 25.05 -20.65
N ALA A 102 11.22 23.78 -21.00
CA ALA A 102 11.45 23.32 -22.36
C ALA A 102 10.23 23.50 -23.29
N LEU A 103 9.04 23.09 -22.81
CA LEU A 103 7.80 23.28 -23.56
C LEU A 103 7.47 24.77 -23.73
N LEU A 104 7.76 25.57 -22.70
CA LEU A 104 7.58 27.02 -22.73
C LEU A 104 8.54 27.70 -23.72
N TYR A 105 9.81 27.30 -23.74
CA TYR A 105 10.81 27.75 -24.72
C TYR A 105 10.36 27.45 -26.15
N LYS A 106 9.90 26.22 -26.40
CA LYS A 106 9.39 25.83 -27.71
C LYS A 106 8.16 26.64 -28.13
N TYR A 107 7.17 26.77 -27.24
CA TYR A 107 5.95 27.52 -27.52
C TYR A 107 6.22 28.99 -27.84
N THR A 108 7.05 29.64 -27.03
CA THR A 108 7.42 31.05 -27.20
C THR A 108 8.21 31.27 -28.48
N THR A 109 9.10 30.34 -28.85
CA THR A 109 9.82 30.36 -30.14
C THR A 109 8.89 30.18 -31.34
N GLU A 110 7.98 29.20 -31.30
CA GLU A 110 7.01 28.94 -32.38
C GLU A 110 5.98 30.07 -32.54
N SER A 111 5.77 30.86 -31.49
CA SER A 111 4.80 31.97 -31.47
C SER A 111 5.44 33.35 -31.65
N ASP A 112 6.73 33.42 -32.00
CA ASP A 112 7.51 34.66 -32.18
C ASP A 112 7.54 35.58 -30.94
N LEU A 113 7.48 34.98 -29.74
CA LEU A 113 7.52 35.67 -28.44
C LEU A 113 8.96 35.73 -27.93
N LEU A 114 9.81 36.49 -28.63
CA LEU A 114 11.27 36.49 -28.48
C LEU A 114 11.78 36.84 -27.06
N GLU A 115 11.07 37.71 -26.33
CA GLU A 115 11.44 38.05 -24.95
C GLU A 115 11.22 36.87 -24.00
N TRP A 116 10.14 36.12 -24.21
CA TRP A 116 9.76 34.98 -23.40
C TRP A 116 10.58 33.73 -23.71
N SER A 117 11.00 33.56 -24.96
CA SER A 117 11.92 32.48 -25.35
C SER A 117 13.27 32.67 -24.65
N ALA A 118 13.81 33.89 -24.61
CA ALA A 118 15.05 34.18 -23.90
C ALA A 118 14.95 33.89 -22.39
N LYS A 119 13.82 34.23 -21.74
CA LYS A 119 13.56 33.92 -20.32
C LYS A 119 13.49 32.41 -20.05
N ALA A 120 12.83 31.65 -20.92
CA ALA A 120 12.74 30.19 -20.81
C ALA A 120 14.11 29.51 -21.01
N GLU A 121 14.90 29.99 -21.98
CA GLU A 121 16.26 29.50 -22.25
C GLU A 121 17.21 29.73 -21.06
N ALA A 122 17.17 30.91 -20.45
CA ALA A 122 17.99 31.23 -19.29
C ALA A 122 17.71 30.29 -18.09
N ARG A 123 16.45 29.94 -17.84
CA ARG A 123 16.06 28.99 -16.78
C ARG A 123 16.48 27.55 -17.08
N LEU A 124 16.38 27.12 -18.35
CA LEU A 124 16.90 25.82 -18.78
C LEU A 124 18.41 25.70 -18.53
N LEU A 125 19.16 26.77 -18.83
CA LEU A 125 20.60 26.85 -18.60
C LEU A 125 20.95 26.83 -17.10
N GLU A 126 20.18 27.51 -16.25
CA GLU A 126 20.34 27.53 -14.79
C GLU A 126 20.13 26.12 -14.17
N ALA A 127 19.05 25.44 -14.56
CA ALA A 127 18.72 24.10 -14.06
C ALA A 127 19.76 23.04 -14.49
N TYR A 128 20.30 23.14 -15.71
CA TYR A 128 21.35 22.23 -16.19
C TYR A 128 22.75 22.57 -15.67
N GLY A 129 23.06 23.84 -15.39
CA GLY A 129 24.36 24.25 -14.82
C GLY A 129 24.67 23.59 -13.47
N ASN A 130 23.63 23.17 -12.73
CA ASN A 130 23.77 22.41 -11.48
C ASN A 130 24.04 20.91 -11.72
N ARG A 131 23.88 20.39 -12.94
CA ARG A 131 24.23 19.00 -13.35
C ARG A 131 25.57 18.98 -14.10
N ARG A 132 26.65 19.21 -13.35
CA ARG A 132 28.06 18.77 -13.54
C ARG A 132 28.79 18.85 -14.89
N ASP A 133 28.22 19.24 -16.03
CA ASP A 133 28.97 19.27 -17.29
C ASP A 133 28.96 20.64 -17.97
N LYS A 134 30.12 21.33 -17.91
CA LYS A 134 30.32 22.69 -18.44
C LYS A 134 30.44 22.72 -19.98
N ASN A 135 30.45 21.57 -20.64
CA ASN A 135 30.59 21.46 -22.11
C ASN A 135 29.27 21.17 -22.85
N ALA A 136 28.12 21.19 -22.16
CA ALA A 136 26.84 20.70 -22.68
C ALA A 136 25.99 21.71 -23.49
N LYS A 137 26.55 22.85 -23.96
CA LYS A 137 25.74 23.83 -24.72
C LYS A 137 25.18 23.24 -26.04
N ASP A 138 25.92 22.34 -26.70
CA ASP A 138 25.50 21.73 -27.96
C ASP A 138 24.63 20.46 -27.77
N SER A 139 24.65 19.84 -26.58
CA SER A 139 23.89 18.62 -26.25
C SER A 139 22.60 18.89 -25.45
N LEU A 140 22.44 20.09 -24.89
CA LEU A 140 21.25 20.49 -24.15
C LEU A 140 19.99 20.43 -25.03
N GLY A 141 20.10 20.90 -26.28
CA GLY A 141 18.99 20.90 -27.23
C GLY A 141 18.47 19.50 -27.57
N SER A 142 19.35 18.48 -27.64
CA SER A 142 18.93 17.10 -27.95
C SER A 142 18.35 16.40 -26.72
N ALA A 143 18.93 16.56 -25.52
CA ALA A 143 18.39 16.00 -24.29
C ALA A 143 16.99 16.56 -23.97
N VAL A 144 16.84 17.89 -24.06
CA VAL A 144 15.55 18.57 -23.85
C VAL A 144 14.52 18.16 -24.91
N ARG A 145 14.93 18.01 -26.17
CA ARG A 145 14.05 17.50 -27.23
C ARG A 145 13.60 16.07 -26.96
N ASN A 146 14.49 15.21 -26.48
CA ASN A 146 14.17 13.81 -26.14
C ASN A 146 13.19 13.74 -24.96
N ASP A 147 13.40 14.52 -23.90
CA ASP A 147 12.48 14.56 -22.76
C ASP A 147 11.09 15.09 -23.15
N ALA A 148 11.05 16.13 -24.00
CA ALA A 148 9.80 16.66 -24.54
C ALA A 148 9.10 15.68 -25.49
N ALA A 149 9.86 14.95 -26.32
CA ALA A 149 9.35 13.90 -27.20
C ALA A 149 8.71 12.78 -26.36
N HIS A 150 9.43 12.27 -25.37
CA HIS A 150 8.96 11.23 -24.46
C HIS A 150 7.65 11.62 -23.76
N TYR A 151 7.61 12.80 -23.14
CA TYR A 151 6.42 13.26 -22.43
C TYR A 151 5.20 13.45 -23.35
N LEU A 152 5.41 14.06 -24.52
CA LEU A 152 4.31 14.25 -25.48
C LEU A 152 3.81 12.91 -26.02
N LEU A 153 4.69 11.92 -26.22
CA LEU A 153 4.26 10.57 -26.55
C LEU A 153 3.40 9.98 -25.42
N GLN A 154 3.80 10.10 -24.15
CA GLN A 154 3.01 9.61 -23.00
C GLN A 154 1.61 10.23 -22.96
N LEU A 155 1.47 11.53 -23.22
CA LEU A 155 0.16 12.18 -23.33
C LEU A 155 -0.68 11.61 -24.48
N ARG A 156 -0.05 11.17 -25.58
CA ARG A 156 -0.75 10.48 -26.67
C ARG A 156 -1.10 9.04 -26.33
N LEU A 157 -0.29 8.35 -25.54
CA LEU A 157 -0.63 7.01 -25.03
C LEU A 157 -1.89 7.05 -24.16
N ALA A 158 -2.08 8.11 -23.37
CA ALA A 158 -3.30 8.29 -22.58
C ALA A 158 -4.60 8.33 -23.42
N LEU A 159 -4.52 8.77 -24.69
CA LEU A 159 -5.68 8.80 -25.59
C LEU A 159 -6.23 7.41 -25.91
N PHE A 160 -5.42 6.36 -25.80
CA PHE A 160 -5.88 4.98 -26.04
C PHE A 160 -6.90 4.53 -24.98
N GLY A 161 -6.79 5.05 -23.75
CA GLY A 161 -7.73 4.78 -22.67
C GLY A 161 -9.05 5.56 -22.75
N ASP A 162 -9.17 6.56 -23.64
CA ASP A 162 -10.39 7.36 -23.81
C ASP A 162 -11.32 6.69 -24.84
N PRO A 163 -12.46 6.10 -24.40
CA PRO A 163 -13.36 5.39 -25.30
C PRO A 163 -14.06 6.31 -26.31
N THR A 164 -14.06 7.63 -26.07
CA THR A 164 -14.65 8.61 -26.99
C THR A 164 -13.75 8.90 -28.20
N ARG A 165 -12.48 8.49 -28.15
CA ARG A 165 -11.52 8.70 -29.23
C ARG A 165 -11.51 7.50 -30.18
N SER A 166 -11.75 7.81 -31.45
CA SER A 166 -11.64 6.81 -32.52
C SER A 166 -10.17 6.49 -32.81
N TRP A 167 -9.93 5.31 -33.37
CA TRP A 167 -8.60 4.92 -33.88
C TRP A 167 -8.03 5.94 -34.86
N LEU A 168 -8.88 6.49 -35.74
CA LEU A 168 -8.49 7.52 -36.69
C LEU A 168 -8.02 8.82 -36.00
N HIS A 169 -8.71 9.23 -34.93
CA HIS A 169 -8.30 10.40 -34.14
C HIS A 169 -6.93 10.17 -33.48
N ILE A 170 -6.75 9.03 -32.81
CA ILE A 170 -5.47 8.68 -32.16
C ILE A 170 -4.33 8.63 -33.19
N GLN A 171 -4.56 8.01 -34.36
CA GLN A 171 -3.57 7.98 -35.43
C GLN A 171 -3.22 9.39 -35.94
N THR A 172 -4.21 10.27 -36.05
CA THR A 172 -3.99 11.66 -36.49
C THR A 172 -3.10 12.41 -35.50
N GLU A 173 -3.36 12.25 -34.20
CA GLU A 173 -2.55 12.86 -33.13
C GLU A 173 -1.11 12.32 -33.10
N LEU A 174 -0.92 11.03 -33.33
CA LEU A 174 0.41 10.42 -33.43
C LEU A 174 1.15 10.84 -34.71
N LYS A 175 0.46 11.01 -35.84
CA LYS A 175 1.06 11.56 -37.07
C LYS A 175 1.48 13.02 -36.87
N ALA A 176 0.69 13.82 -36.15
CA ALA A 176 1.06 15.17 -35.77
C ALA A 176 2.32 15.18 -34.87
N TYR A 177 2.43 14.22 -33.94
CA TYR A 177 3.64 14.02 -33.15
C TYR A 177 4.86 13.69 -34.04
N LEU A 178 4.74 12.73 -34.97
CA LEU A 178 5.82 12.34 -35.89
C LEU A 178 6.26 13.46 -36.85
N ALA A 179 5.35 14.36 -37.22
CA ALA A 179 5.70 15.53 -38.03
C ALA A 179 6.63 16.50 -37.28
N VAL A 180 6.53 16.53 -35.95
CA VAL A 180 7.28 17.41 -35.05
C VAL A 180 8.57 16.75 -34.57
N PHE A 181 8.52 15.47 -34.20
CA PHE A 181 9.67 14.70 -33.70
C PHE A 181 10.07 13.67 -34.75
N LYS A 182 11.20 13.90 -35.43
CA LYS A 182 11.59 13.16 -36.64
C LYS A 182 12.55 11.99 -36.38
N GLU A 183 13.07 11.86 -35.17
CA GLU A 183 14.08 10.87 -34.79
C GLU A 183 14.00 10.55 -33.29
N GLY A 184 14.67 9.47 -32.87
CA GLY A 184 14.72 9.01 -31.47
C GLY A 184 13.81 7.81 -31.17
N VAL A 185 14.00 7.20 -30.01
CA VAL A 185 13.27 5.99 -29.58
C VAL A 185 11.75 6.23 -29.54
N ASP A 186 11.31 7.39 -29.05
CA ASP A 186 9.89 7.73 -29.01
C ASP A 186 9.29 8.02 -30.40
N HIS A 187 10.11 8.45 -31.37
CA HIS A 187 9.68 8.51 -32.77
C HIS A 187 9.39 7.10 -33.30
N ASP A 188 10.30 6.14 -33.05
CA ASP A 188 10.11 4.76 -33.47
C ASP A 188 8.88 4.13 -32.80
N HIS A 189 8.68 4.37 -31.51
CA HIS A 189 7.48 3.97 -30.78
C HIS A 189 6.20 4.55 -31.39
N ALA A 190 6.16 5.87 -31.65
CA ALA A 190 5.00 6.51 -32.27
C ALA A 190 4.71 5.95 -33.67
N ARG A 191 5.75 5.63 -34.45
CA ARG A 191 5.61 4.99 -35.76
C ARG A 191 4.99 3.60 -35.67
N LEU A 192 5.47 2.75 -34.75
CA LEU A 192 4.88 1.43 -34.49
C LEU A 192 3.39 1.51 -34.15
N LEU A 193 2.98 2.51 -33.37
CA LEU A 193 1.57 2.75 -33.05
C LEU A 193 0.76 3.18 -34.27
N VAL A 194 1.28 4.10 -35.08
CA VAL A 194 0.61 4.56 -36.31
C VAL A 194 0.38 3.39 -37.26
N ASP A 195 1.38 2.53 -37.43
CA ASP A 195 1.31 1.35 -38.29
C ASP A 195 0.32 0.31 -37.74
N GLY A 196 0.35 0.06 -36.43
CA GLY A 196 -0.61 -0.82 -35.75
C GLY A 196 -2.05 -0.34 -35.92
N ILE A 197 -2.30 0.96 -35.78
CA ILE A 197 -3.63 1.55 -36.00
C ILE A 197 -4.02 1.51 -37.48
N ALA A 198 -3.08 1.77 -38.40
CA ALA A 198 -3.35 1.68 -39.84
C ALA A 198 -3.81 0.27 -40.24
N SER A 199 -3.20 -0.75 -39.64
CA SER A 199 -3.61 -2.15 -39.80
C SER A 199 -5.06 -2.38 -39.36
N TYR A 200 -5.48 -1.84 -38.21
CA TYR A 200 -6.88 -1.94 -37.78
C TYR A 200 -7.86 -1.24 -38.72
N LEU A 201 -7.56 -0.02 -39.14
CA LEU A 201 -8.43 0.75 -40.04
C LEU A 201 -8.61 0.03 -41.38
N LYS A 202 -7.54 -0.58 -41.91
CA LYS A 202 -7.60 -1.40 -43.13
C LYS A 202 -8.43 -2.68 -42.90
N GLU A 203 -8.19 -3.36 -41.78
CA GLU A 203 -8.93 -4.57 -41.42
C GLU A 203 -10.43 -4.28 -41.31
N GLU A 204 -10.81 -3.21 -40.61
CA GLU A 204 -12.20 -2.80 -40.38
C GLU A 204 -12.93 -2.43 -41.67
N ALA A 205 -12.24 -1.79 -42.62
CA ALA A 205 -12.80 -1.48 -43.94
C ALA A 205 -13.13 -2.73 -44.77
N THR A 206 -12.36 -3.81 -44.60
CA THR A 206 -12.55 -5.07 -45.35
C THR A 206 -13.35 -6.14 -44.62
N LYS A 207 -13.32 -6.12 -43.28
CA LYS A 207 -13.86 -7.15 -42.40
C LYS A 207 -14.27 -6.47 -41.09
N PRO A 208 -15.44 -5.82 -41.04
CA PRO A 208 -15.90 -5.18 -39.80
C PRO A 208 -16.04 -6.21 -38.67
N LEU A 209 -15.97 -5.72 -37.43
CA LEU A 209 -16.27 -6.56 -36.27
C LEU A 209 -17.75 -6.95 -36.29
N LEU A 210 -18.04 -8.21 -36.03
CA LEU A 210 -19.42 -8.68 -35.88
C LEU A 210 -20.03 -8.12 -34.59
N SER A 211 -21.35 -7.98 -34.53
CA SER A 211 -22.10 -7.66 -33.31
C SER A 211 -22.10 -8.84 -32.32
N HIS A 212 -22.41 -8.58 -31.03
CA HIS A 212 -22.41 -9.63 -30.00
C HIS A 212 -23.35 -10.79 -30.36
N GLU A 213 -24.54 -10.47 -30.88
CA GLU A 213 -25.53 -11.47 -31.31
C GLU A 213 -25.05 -12.29 -32.52
N GLU A 214 -24.32 -11.68 -33.44
CA GLU A 214 -23.73 -12.38 -34.58
C GLU A 214 -22.60 -13.32 -34.13
N VAL A 215 -21.77 -12.89 -33.18
CA VAL A 215 -20.73 -13.73 -32.58
C VAL A 215 -21.37 -14.96 -31.93
N GLN A 216 -22.40 -14.80 -31.10
CA GLN A 216 -23.05 -15.93 -30.42
C GLN A 216 -23.60 -17.01 -31.37
N LYS A 217 -23.92 -16.66 -32.62
CA LYS A 217 -24.42 -17.60 -33.64
C LYS A 217 -23.31 -18.40 -34.33
N LEU A 218 -22.05 -18.02 -34.16
CA LEU A 218 -20.91 -18.71 -34.77
C LEU A 218 -20.55 -20.00 -34.03
N PRO A 219 -19.90 -20.97 -34.70
CA PRO A 219 -19.17 -22.05 -34.04
C PRO A 219 -18.15 -21.53 -33.01
N LYS A 220 -17.90 -22.26 -31.91
CA LYS A 220 -17.07 -21.79 -30.78
C LYS A 220 -15.64 -21.37 -31.17
N ASP A 221 -15.04 -22.04 -32.14
CA ASP A 221 -13.72 -21.70 -32.68
C ASP A 221 -13.75 -20.35 -33.42
N GLN A 222 -14.81 -20.10 -34.20
CA GLN A 222 -15.02 -18.82 -34.88
C GLN A 222 -15.41 -17.70 -33.90
N GLN A 223 -16.17 -18.03 -32.84
CA GLN A 223 -16.41 -17.11 -31.72
C GLN A 223 -15.11 -16.65 -31.10
N ALA A 224 -14.20 -17.58 -30.79
CA ALA A 224 -12.91 -17.26 -30.20
C ALA A 224 -12.08 -16.33 -31.09
N VAL A 225 -12.02 -16.61 -32.40
CA VAL A 225 -11.31 -15.76 -33.37
C VAL A 225 -11.87 -14.34 -33.37
N GLU A 226 -13.19 -14.19 -33.38
CA GLU A 226 -13.82 -12.86 -33.40
C GLU A 226 -13.67 -12.12 -32.07
N LEU A 227 -13.76 -12.81 -30.94
CA LEU A 227 -13.53 -12.24 -29.61
C LEU A 227 -12.08 -11.79 -29.42
N VAL A 228 -11.10 -12.55 -29.92
CA VAL A 228 -9.69 -12.13 -29.91
C VAL A 228 -9.49 -10.88 -30.75
N ARG A 229 -10.17 -10.74 -31.91
CA ARG A 229 -10.14 -9.49 -32.70
C ARG A 229 -10.73 -8.30 -31.94
N ARG A 230 -11.66 -8.52 -31.00
CA ARG A 230 -12.25 -7.46 -30.17
C ARG A 230 -11.35 -7.01 -29.01
N LEU A 231 -10.30 -7.76 -28.66
CA LEU A 231 -9.34 -7.35 -27.62
C LEU A 231 -8.70 -5.98 -27.89
N ARG A 232 -8.63 -5.56 -29.17
CA ARG A 232 -8.20 -4.20 -29.54
C ARG A 232 -9.00 -3.11 -28.81
N LEU A 233 -10.27 -3.36 -28.50
CA LEU A 233 -11.18 -2.39 -27.86
C LEU A 233 -11.15 -2.42 -26.32
N GLN A 234 -10.44 -3.37 -25.70
CA GLN A 234 -10.42 -3.57 -24.25
C GLN A 234 -9.72 -2.41 -23.52
N GLY A 235 -10.36 -1.82 -22.48
CA GLY A 235 -9.83 -0.72 -21.66
C GLY A 235 -10.33 -0.71 -20.20
N MET A 236 -9.86 0.24 -19.37
CA MET A 236 -10.24 0.42 -17.95
C MET A 236 -10.92 1.78 -17.68
N PRO A 237 -11.86 1.88 -16.72
CA PRO A 237 -12.54 0.79 -16.04
C PRO A 237 -13.74 0.31 -16.87
N GLN A 238 -14.02 -0.99 -16.81
CA GLN A 238 -15.15 -1.63 -17.50
C GLN A 238 -16.43 -0.79 -17.35
N THR A 239 -16.86 -0.13 -18.42
CA THR A 239 -18.15 0.56 -18.42
C THR A 239 -19.25 -0.48 -18.31
N ALA A 240 -20.30 -0.15 -17.57
CA ALA A 240 -21.53 -0.94 -17.38
C ALA A 240 -22.31 -1.27 -18.68
N ALA A 241 -21.73 -1.03 -19.86
CA ALA A 241 -22.27 -1.31 -21.17
C ALA A 241 -21.50 -2.48 -21.84
N GLY A 242 -21.72 -3.70 -21.35
CA GLY A 242 -22.23 -4.74 -22.25
C GLY A 242 -21.35 -5.91 -22.70
N ASP A 243 -20.06 -5.77 -23.01
CA ASP A 243 -19.30 -6.90 -23.62
C ASP A 243 -17.97 -7.16 -22.89
N ASN A 244 -17.99 -8.02 -21.87
CA ASN A 244 -16.77 -8.50 -21.20
C ASN A 244 -16.07 -9.56 -22.09
N VAL A 245 -15.39 -9.10 -23.15
CA VAL A 245 -14.67 -9.95 -24.12
C VAL A 245 -13.73 -10.94 -23.43
N VAL A 246 -13.00 -10.48 -22.40
CA VAL A 246 -12.15 -11.32 -21.56
C VAL A 246 -12.97 -12.43 -20.90
N GLY A 247 -14.09 -12.08 -20.26
CA GLY A 247 -15.00 -13.02 -19.63
C GLY A 247 -15.61 -14.03 -20.61
N GLU A 248 -15.90 -13.63 -21.84
CA GLU A 248 -16.41 -14.52 -22.88
C GLU A 248 -15.35 -15.51 -23.38
N LEU A 249 -14.12 -15.05 -23.59
CA LEU A 249 -12.99 -15.92 -23.92
C LEU A 249 -12.70 -16.92 -22.79
N LEU A 250 -12.79 -16.49 -21.52
CA LEU A 250 -12.67 -17.38 -20.37
C LEU A 250 -13.80 -18.43 -20.33
N LYS A 251 -15.04 -18.05 -20.66
CA LYS A 251 -16.18 -18.99 -20.76
C LYS A 251 -16.00 -20.01 -21.87
N LEU A 252 -15.37 -19.65 -22.99
CA LEU A 252 -15.02 -20.61 -24.05
C LEU A 252 -13.95 -21.62 -23.59
N GLY A 253 -13.11 -21.25 -22.63
CA GLY A 253 -12.09 -22.12 -22.05
C GLY A 253 -11.12 -22.64 -23.11
N HIS A 254 -10.91 -23.96 -23.15
CA HIS A 254 -9.99 -24.61 -24.10
C HIS A 254 -10.34 -24.38 -25.58
N ALA A 255 -11.60 -24.06 -25.92
CA ALA A 255 -11.97 -23.73 -27.29
C ALA A 255 -11.36 -22.40 -27.78
N ALA A 256 -11.02 -21.49 -26.85
CA ALA A 256 -10.37 -20.22 -27.20
C ALA A 256 -8.85 -20.34 -27.41
N VAL A 257 -8.22 -21.41 -26.89
CA VAL A 257 -6.77 -21.57 -26.87
C VAL A 257 -6.14 -21.43 -28.27
N PRO A 258 -6.62 -22.10 -29.33
CA PRO A 258 -6.01 -21.95 -30.67
C PRO A 258 -5.99 -20.50 -31.17
N ALA A 259 -7.06 -19.74 -30.95
CA ALA A 259 -7.14 -18.33 -31.35
C ALA A 259 -6.22 -17.43 -30.51
N LEU A 260 -6.07 -17.72 -29.22
CA LEU A 260 -5.16 -17.01 -28.31
C LEU A 260 -3.69 -17.26 -28.70
N ILE A 261 -3.31 -18.52 -28.98
CA ILE A 261 -1.96 -18.89 -29.43
C ILE A 261 -1.60 -18.21 -30.74
N ALA A 262 -2.55 -18.15 -31.70
CA ALA A 262 -2.34 -17.48 -32.97
C ALA A 262 -1.98 -15.99 -32.80
N THR A 263 -2.41 -15.38 -31.70
CA THR A 263 -2.38 -13.93 -31.48
C THR A 263 -1.35 -13.49 -30.43
N VAL A 264 -0.66 -14.41 -29.74
CA VAL A 264 0.28 -14.07 -28.66
C VAL A 264 1.43 -13.14 -29.10
N ASP A 265 1.79 -13.17 -30.38
CA ASP A 265 2.82 -12.30 -30.98
C ASP A 265 2.26 -11.01 -31.60
N ASP A 266 0.94 -10.75 -31.50
CA ASP A 266 0.30 -9.56 -32.06
C ASP A 266 0.65 -8.32 -31.24
N ARG A 267 1.55 -7.49 -31.79
CA ARG A 267 2.04 -6.26 -31.16
C ARG A 267 1.14 -5.05 -31.37
N ARG A 268 0.01 -5.18 -32.07
CA ARG A 268 -0.89 -4.05 -32.28
C ARG A 268 -1.49 -3.58 -30.94
N PRO A 269 -1.71 -2.26 -30.78
CA PRO A 269 -2.11 -1.69 -29.51
C PRO A 269 -3.57 -1.98 -29.14
N THR A 270 -3.83 -2.18 -27.84
CA THR A 270 -5.19 -2.21 -27.28
C THR A 270 -5.60 -0.83 -26.75
N ARG A 271 -6.78 -0.72 -26.15
CA ARG A 271 -7.18 0.47 -25.36
C ARG A 271 -6.72 0.40 -23.89
N GLN A 272 -6.03 -0.67 -23.49
CA GLN A 272 -5.59 -0.84 -22.10
C GLN A 272 -4.24 -0.17 -21.86
N VAL A 273 -4.30 0.94 -21.14
CA VAL A 273 -3.12 1.65 -20.63
C VAL A 273 -2.92 1.21 -19.18
N SER A 274 -1.80 0.56 -18.88
CA SER A 274 -1.46 0.18 -17.50
C SER A 274 -0.48 1.18 -16.88
N PHE A 275 -0.84 1.66 -15.69
CA PHE A 275 0.04 2.39 -14.79
C PHE A 275 0.44 1.43 -13.65
N MET A 276 1.29 0.44 -13.93
CA MET A 276 1.74 -0.50 -12.90
C MET A 276 3.21 -0.29 -12.57
N GLY A 277 3.49 0.22 -11.36
CA GLY A 277 4.83 0.21 -10.78
C GLY A 277 4.98 1.11 -9.56
N TRP A 278 5.30 0.52 -8.39
CA TRP A 278 5.75 1.23 -7.19
C TRP A 278 7.21 1.74 -7.30
N LYS A 279 7.89 1.37 -8.38
CA LYS A 279 9.17 1.96 -8.81
C LYS A 279 8.87 3.04 -9.83
N ALA A 280 8.75 4.27 -9.36
CA ALA A 280 8.50 5.46 -10.16
C ALA A 280 9.63 5.83 -11.15
N TRP A 281 10.50 4.89 -11.53
CA TRP A 281 11.63 5.11 -12.46
C TRP A 281 11.45 4.35 -13.79
N ASP A 282 10.59 3.33 -13.82
CA ASP A 282 10.18 2.62 -15.05
C ASP A 282 8.95 3.33 -15.64
N HIS A 283 9.13 4.55 -16.14
CA HIS A 283 8.09 5.47 -16.64
C HIS A 283 7.38 5.04 -17.94
N GLU A 284 7.44 3.77 -18.29
CA GLU A 284 6.66 3.25 -19.40
C GLU A 284 5.24 2.99 -18.90
N GLY A 285 4.33 3.95 -19.11
CA GLY A 285 2.91 3.60 -19.20
C GLY A 285 2.79 2.47 -20.22
N ARG A 286 2.63 1.23 -19.77
CA ARG A 286 2.65 0.08 -20.68
C ARG A 286 1.29 0.01 -21.35
N LEU A 287 1.21 0.59 -22.54
CA LEU A 287 0.16 0.29 -23.49
C LEU A 287 0.27 -1.19 -23.84
N GLN A 288 -0.76 -1.95 -23.50
CA GLN A 288 -0.76 -3.38 -23.74
C GLN A 288 -1.08 -3.67 -25.20
N SER A 289 -0.38 -4.65 -25.76
CA SER A 289 -0.67 -5.21 -27.08
C SER A 289 -1.79 -6.25 -27.00
N VAL A 290 -2.36 -6.59 -28.16
CA VAL A 290 -3.34 -7.70 -28.25
C VAL A 290 -2.70 -9.01 -27.77
N GLY A 291 -1.43 -9.24 -28.08
CA GLY A 291 -0.66 -10.39 -27.62
C GLY A 291 -0.53 -10.47 -26.10
N ASP A 292 -0.32 -9.33 -25.42
CA ASP A 292 -0.27 -9.29 -23.95
C ASP A 292 -1.61 -9.70 -23.32
N GLN A 293 -2.72 -9.21 -23.90
CA GLN A 293 -4.07 -9.61 -23.47
C GLN A 293 -4.33 -11.09 -23.75
N ALA A 294 -3.97 -11.58 -24.94
CA ALA A 294 -4.12 -12.98 -25.30
C ALA A 294 -3.32 -13.90 -24.35
N LEU A 295 -2.09 -13.52 -24.00
CA LEU A 295 -1.26 -14.23 -23.04
C LEU A 295 -1.89 -14.25 -21.64
N SER A 296 -2.38 -13.11 -21.17
CA SER A 296 -3.04 -13.01 -19.86
C SER A 296 -4.28 -13.92 -19.77
N ILE A 297 -5.08 -13.98 -20.83
CA ILE A 297 -6.25 -14.85 -20.92
C ILE A 297 -5.82 -16.31 -21.01
N LEU A 298 -4.80 -16.64 -21.80
CA LEU A 298 -4.25 -17.98 -21.92
C LEU A 298 -3.75 -18.52 -20.56
N MET A 299 -3.06 -17.70 -19.77
CA MET A 299 -2.60 -18.06 -18.43
C MET A 299 -3.78 -18.36 -17.48
N GLN A 300 -4.87 -17.61 -17.59
CA GLN A 300 -6.09 -17.85 -16.82
C GLN A 300 -6.84 -19.11 -17.27
N VAL A 301 -6.93 -19.37 -18.58
CA VAL A 301 -7.56 -20.58 -19.12
C VAL A 301 -6.77 -21.84 -18.73
N SER A 302 -5.44 -21.77 -18.83
CA SER A 302 -4.54 -22.91 -18.60
C SER A 302 -4.19 -23.14 -17.13
N GLY A 303 -4.28 -22.10 -16.28
CA GLY A 303 -3.71 -22.10 -14.93
C GLY A 303 -2.18 -22.21 -14.90
N LYS A 304 -1.51 -22.04 -16.06
CA LYS A 304 -0.06 -22.09 -16.21
C LYS A 304 0.50 -20.68 -16.37
N MET A 305 1.56 -20.37 -15.63
CA MET A 305 2.36 -19.18 -15.88
C MET A 305 3.29 -19.42 -17.07
N PHE A 306 3.36 -18.42 -17.95
CA PHE A 306 4.33 -18.36 -19.04
C PHE A 306 5.22 -17.12 -18.82
N GLU A 307 6.55 -17.31 -18.77
CA GLU A 307 7.47 -16.20 -18.50
C GLU A 307 7.66 -15.31 -19.74
N SER A 308 7.18 -14.07 -19.68
CA SER A 308 7.52 -13.04 -20.68
C SER A 308 8.80 -12.32 -20.26
N ARG A 309 9.97 -12.90 -20.56
CA ARG A 309 11.30 -12.30 -20.26
C ARG A 309 11.58 -11.10 -21.18
N GLY A 310 11.03 -9.94 -20.85
CA GLY A 310 11.30 -8.68 -21.56
C GLY A 310 10.65 -8.56 -22.95
N GLN A 311 9.64 -9.39 -23.25
CA GLN A 311 8.94 -9.42 -24.54
C GLN A 311 7.47 -8.97 -24.44
N SER A 312 7.12 -8.14 -23.45
CA SER A 312 5.75 -7.65 -23.25
C SER A 312 5.61 -6.19 -23.69
N GLY A 313 4.41 -5.82 -24.15
CA GLY A 313 4.09 -4.48 -24.63
C GLY A 313 4.15 -4.32 -26.15
N VAL A 314 3.57 -3.22 -26.61
CA VAL A 314 3.52 -2.82 -28.04
C VAL A 314 4.93 -2.52 -28.60
N PHE A 315 5.86 -2.12 -27.75
CA PHE A 315 7.23 -1.72 -28.14
C PHE A 315 8.27 -2.85 -28.04
N ALA A 316 7.85 -4.07 -27.68
CA ALA A 316 8.77 -5.21 -27.64
C ALA A 316 9.38 -5.46 -29.04
N ALA A 317 10.70 -5.69 -29.10
CA ALA A 317 11.40 -5.93 -30.35
C ALA A 317 10.79 -7.12 -31.12
N SER A 318 10.36 -6.90 -32.37
CA SER A 318 9.84 -7.97 -33.21
C SER A 318 10.99 -8.79 -33.79
N SER A 319 11.04 -10.09 -33.51
CA SER A 319 11.90 -11.03 -34.23
C SER A 319 11.23 -11.51 -35.52
N THR A 320 12.03 -11.80 -36.55
CA THR A 320 11.56 -12.49 -37.76
C THR A 320 11.34 -13.98 -37.46
N GLY A 321 10.20 -14.32 -36.87
CA GLY A 321 9.83 -15.70 -36.49
C GLY A 321 8.95 -15.74 -35.23
N PRO A 322 8.29 -16.88 -34.94
CA PRO A 322 7.50 -17.04 -33.72
C PRO A 322 8.37 -16.82 -32.49
N SER A 323 7.84 -16.12 -31.48
CA SER A 323 8.59 -15.89 -30.25
C SER A 323 8.90 -17.21 -29.53
N LYS A 324 9.95 -17.24 -28.71
CA LYS A 324 10.24 -18.39 -27.84
C LYS A 324 9.03 -18.71 -26.94
N LEU A 325 8.32 -17.68 -26.52
CA LEU A 325 7.07 -17.78 -25.76
C LEU A 325 6.00 -18.54 -26.56
N LYS A 326 5.78 -18.19 -27.83
CA LYS A 326 4.83 -18.89 -28.69
C LYS A 326 5.19 -20.37 -28.86
N VAL A 327 6.47 -20.70 -29.06
CA VAL A 327 6.95 -22.08 -29.16
C VAL A 327 6.69 -22.86 -27.87
N GLU A 328 6.94 -22.27 -26.71
CA GLU A 328 6.64 -22.88 -25.40
C GLU A 328 5.14 -23.16 -25.26
N ILE A 329 4.30 -22.19 -25.61
CA ILE A 329 2.85 -22.31 -25.54
C ILE A 329 2.33 -23.39 -26.50
N GLU A 330 2.83 -23.43 -27.74
CA GLU A 330 2.46 -24.47 -28.72
C GLU A 330 2.87 -25.87 -28.24
N SER A 331 4.05 -26.00 -27.65
CA SER A 331 4.50 -27.26 -27.06
C SER A 331 3.62 -27.68 -25.89
N TRP A 332 3.23 -26.75 -25.01
CA TRP A 332 2.30 -27.01 -23.92
C TRP A 332 0.95 -27.49 -24.45
N TRP A 333 0.39 -26.78 -25.44
CA TRP A 333 -0.92 -27.10 -26.00
C TRP A 333 -0.91 -28.46 -26.70
N SER A 334 0.16 -28.78 -27.43
CA SER A 334 0.32 -30.10 -28.05
C SER A 334 0.36 -31.23 -27.02
N ASP A 335 1.05 -31.06 -25.89
CA ASP A 335 1.08 -32.08 -24.84
C ASP A 335 -0.29 -32.22 -24.17
N HIS A 336 -0.96 -31.10 -23.89
CA HIS A 336 -2.30 -31.06 -23.33
C HIS A 336 -3.31 -31.79 -24.24
N GLN A 337 -3.27 -31.55 -25.56
CA GLN A 337 -4.14 -32.22 -26.53
C GLN A 337 -3.86 -33.73 -26.60
N ARG A 338 -2.59 -34.13 -26.59
CA ARG A 338 -2.18 -35.54 -26.70
C ARG A 338 -2.61 -36.36 -25.49
N LYS A 339 -2.48 -35.82 -24.28
CA LYS A 339 -2.82 -36.52 -23.02
C LYS A 339 -4.30 -36.41 -22.64
N GLY A 340 -4.97 -35.35 -23.10
CA GLY A 340 -6.25 -34.93 -22.57
C GLY A 340 -6.12 -34.21 -21.23
N GLU A 341 -7.09 -33.34 -20.93
CA GLU A 341 -7.05 -32.44 -19.76
C GLU A 341 -6.83 -33.18 -18.44
N ARG A 342 -7.56 -34.28 -18.19
CA ARG A 342 -7.47 -35.06 -16.95
C ARG A 342 -6.06 -35.59 -16.69
N GLN A 343 -5.48 -36.32 -17.65
CA GLN A 343 -4.14 -36.91 -17.47
C GLN A 343 -3.06 -35.83 -17.45
N PHE A 344 -3.20 -34.78 -18.28
CA PHE A 344 -2.29 -33.65 -18.24
C PHE A 344 -2.24 -33.01 -16.85
N LEU A 345 -3.39 -32.70 -16.24
CA LEU A 345 -3.46 -32.11 -14.90
C LEU A 345 -2.87 -33.03 -13.83
N ILE A 346 -3.14 -34.34 -13.89
CA ILE A 346 -2.54 -35.33 -12.98
C ILE A 346 -1.02 -35.28 -13.08
N ASP A 347 -0.46 -35.31 -14.29
CA ASP A 347 0.99 -35.32 -14.52
C ASP A 347 1.66 -34.06 -13.98
N VAL A 348 1.12 -32.87 -14.32
CA VAL A 348 1.76 -31.58 -13.96
C VAL A 348 1.63 -31.27 -12.47
N VAL A 349 0.49 -31.61 -11.84
CA VAL A 349 0.33 -31.47 -10.39
C VAL A 349 1.26 -32.45 -9.67
N SER A 350 1.33 -33.71 -10.12
CA SER A 350 2.26 -34.70 -9.55
C SER A 350 3.72 -34.33 -9.73
N ALA A 351 4.06 -33.47 -10.69
CA ALA A 351 5.42 -33.02 -10.93
C ALA A 351 5.92 -32.00 -9.89
N GLY A 352 5.04 -31.28 -9.19
CA GLY A 352 5.46 -30.29 -8.19
C GLY A 352 6.05 -29.00 -8.78
N GLY A 353 5.57 -28.58 -9.96
CA GLY A 353 6.06 -27.37 -10.64
C GLY A 353 5.61 -26.06 -10.00
N PRO A 354 6.13 -24.90 -10.47
CA PRO A 354 5.80 -23.58 -9.93
C PRO A 354 4.30 -23.23 -10.03
N ASP A 355 3.58 -23.82 -10.97
CA ASP A 355 2.15 -23.60 -11.21
C ASP A 355 1.24 -24.52 -10.39
N ILE A 356 1.80 -25.37 -9.52
CA ILE A 356 1.05 -26.44 -8.83
C ILE A 356 -0.19 -25.90 -8.11
N CYS A 357 -0.14 -24.71 -7.51
CA CYS A 357 -1.29 -24.16 -6.78
C CYS A 357 -2.50 -23.92 -7.69
N ASN A 358 -2.29 -23.34 -8.88
CA ASN A 358 -3.36 -23.06 -9.82
C ASN A 358 -3.87 -24.35 -10.47
N GLN A 359 -2.95 -25.23 -10.87
CA GLN A 359 -3.27 -26.51 -11.51
C GLN A 359 -3.98 -27.48 -10.55
N ALA A 360 -3.56 -27.53 -9.28
CA ALA A 360 -4.22 -28.31 -8.23
C ALA A 360 -5.65 -27.82 -7.99
N ARG A 361 -5.92 -26.51 -7.98
CA ARG A 361 -7.30 -26.00 -7.87
C ARG A 361 -8.18 -26.46 -9.03
N THR A 362 -7.67 -26.41 -10.27
CA THR A 362 -8.41 -26.92 -11.43
C THR A 362 -8.66 -28.42 -11.33
N LEU A 363 -7.64 -29.19 -10.91
CA LEU A 363 -7.76 -30.64 -10.73
C LEU A 363 -8.78 -31.00 -9.64
N MET A 364 -8.75 -30.34 -8.49
CA MET A 364 -9.74 -30.53 -7.41
C MET A 364 -11.17 -30.22 -7.87
N ALA A 365 -11.34 -29.16 -8.67
CA ALA A 365 -12.66 -28.74 -9.13
C ALA A 365 -13.26 -29.66 -10.21
N LYS A 366 -12.45 -30.15 -11.15
CA LYS A 366 -12.93 -30.95 -12.30
C LYS A 366 -12.79 -32.46 -12.13
N TYR A 367 -11.76 -32.91 -11.42
CA TYR A 367 -11.41 -34.32 -11.27
C TYR A 367 -11.05 -34.65 -9.79
N PRO A 368 -11.97 -34.44 -8.83
CA PRO A 368 -11.68 -34.55 -7.40
C PRO A 368 -11.16 -35.92 -6.97
N ASN A 369 -11.61 -37.00 -7.64
CA ASN A 369 -11.19 -38.37 -7.32
C ASN A 369 -9.71 -38.67 -7.62
N ASP A 370 -9.09 -37.89 -8.53
CA ASP A 370 -7.67 -38.06 -8.90
C ASP A 370 -6.76 -37.04 -8.19
N ALA A 371 -7.37 -35.98 -7.64
CA ALA A 371 -6.65 -34.85 -7.10
C ALA A 371 -5.82 -35.22 -5.85
N GLY A 372 -6.35 -36.05 -4.95
CA GLY A 372 -5.66 -36.43 -3.71
C GLY A 372 -4.29 -37.07 -3.95
N ASP A 373 -4.21 -38.00 -4.90
CA ASP A 373 -2.95 -38.66 -5.28
C ASP A 373 -1.97 -37.71 -5.93
N ALA A 374 -2.41 -36.96 -6.94
CA ALA A 374 -1.55 -36.05 -7.68
C ALA A 374 -0.99 -34.94 -6.77
N ILE A 375 -1.83 -34.34 -5.92
CA ILE A 375 -1.41 -33.29 -4.98
C ILE A 375 -0.41 -33.84 -3.98
N THR A 376 -0.64 -35.02 -3.42
CA THR A 376 0.29 -35.63 -2.45
C THR A 376 1.65 -35.89 -3.09
N ALA A 377 1.67 -36.42 -4.32
CA ALA A 377 2.90 -36.68 -5.07
C ALA A 377 3.65 -35.37 -5.44
N GLY A 378 2.92 -34.34 -5.84
CA GLY A 378 3.49 -33.02 -6.15
C GLY A 378 4.03 -32.30 -4.92
N PHE A 379 3.27 -32.31 -3.84
CA PHE A 379 3.61 -31.66 -2.57
C PHE A 379 4.94 -32.21 -1.99
N ALA A 380 5.17 -33.52 -2.10
CA ALA A 380 6.42 -34.16 -1.66
C ALA A 380 7.68 -33.63 -2.38
N LYS A 381 7.52 -33.00 -3.54
CA LYS A 381 8.63 -32.44 -4.33
C LYS A 381 8.87 -30.95 -4.06
N LEU A 382 7.96 -30.28 -3.33
CA LEU A 382 8.08 -28.86 -3.01
C LEU A 382 9.12 -28.64 -1.91
N LYS A 383 10.15 -27.85 -2.25
CA LYS A 383 11.26 -27.51 -1.34
C LYS A 383 11.05 -26.18 -0.60
N SER A 384 10.35 -25.24 -1.22
CA SER A 384 10.10 -23.91 -0.65
C SER A 384 8.99 -23.96 0.39
N PRO A 385 9.21 -23.45 1.63
CA PRO A 385 8.15 -23.30 2.61
C PRO A 385 6.98 -22.43 2.11
N ALA A 386 7.26 -21.39 1.32
CA ALA A 386 6.23 -20.51 0.76
C ALA A 386 5.35 -21.27 -0.25
N ASP A 387 5.94 -22.08 -1.12
CA ASP A 387 5.17 -22.87 -2.11
C ASP A 387 4.31 -23.93 -1.43
N ARG A 388 4.84 -24.56 -0.36
CA ARG A 388 4.08 -25.49 0.47
C ARG A 388 2.90 -24.80 1.15
N HIS A 389 3.14 -23.66 1.80
CA HIS A 389 2.08 -22.86 2.44
C HIS A 389 0.99 -22.48 1.43
N ASN A 390 1.37 -21.96 0.26
CA ASN A 390 0.43 -21.56 -0.78
C ASN A 390 -0.42 -22.71 -1.30
N LEU A 391 0.14 -23.93 -1.40
CA LEU A 391 -0.62 -25.10 -1.81
C LEU A 391 -1.54 -25.61 -0.69
N ILE A 392 -1.07 -25.63 0.56
CA ILE A 392 -1.89 -25.97 1.75
C ILE A 392 -3.14 -25.06 1.80
N TRP A 393 -2.97 -23.79 1.46
CA TRP A 393 -4.03 -22.79 1.39
C TRP A 393 -4.95 -23.05 0.18
N GLY A 394 -5.96 -23.90 0.40
CA GLY A 394 -6.94 -24.31 -0.61
C GLY A 394 -7.24 -25.80 -0.62
N LEU A 395 -6.48 -26.61 0.12
CA LEU A 395 -6.75 -28.05 0.27
C LEU A 395 -8.02 -28.35 1.09
N ASP A 396 -8.56 -27.36 1.80
CA ASP A 396 -9.85 -27.44 2.52
C ASP A 396 -11.05 -27.71 1.60
N ARG A 397 -10.86 -27.56 0.28
CA ARG A 397 -11.88 -27.79 -0.74
C ARG A 397 -12.04 -29.24 -1.14
N LEU A 398 -11.14 -30.12 -0.71
CA LEU A 398 -11.12 -31.53 -1.08
C LEU A 398 -11.17 -32.42 0.16
N LYS A 399 -12.34 -33.03 0.41
CA LYS A 399 -12.53 -33.98 1.51
C LYS A 399 -12.01 -35.38 1.14
N ASP A 400 -10.70 -35.48 1.02
CA ASP A 400 -9.97 -36.70 0.66
C ASP A 400 -9.06 -37.16 1.82
N ALA A 401 -9.02 -38.47 2.09
CA ALA A 401 -8.28 -39.04 3.22
C ALA A 401 -6.75 -38.83 3.12
N LYS A 402 -6.20 -38.79 1.90
CA LYS A 402 -4.77 -38.55 1.65
C LYS A 402 -4.43 -37.09 1.93
N ILE A 403 -5.31 -36.17 1.51
CA ILE A 403 -5.18 -34.73 1.82
C ILE A 403 -5.27 -34.47 3.31
N ILE A 404 -6.26 -35.06 4.00
CA ILE A 404 -6.39 -34.93 5.46
C ILE A 404 -5.13 -35.47 6.16
N SER A 405 -4.59 -36.60 5.71
CA SER A 405 -3.36 -37.18 6.26
C SER A 405 -2.14 -36.27 6.03
N LEU A 406 -2.00 -35.69 4.82
CA LEU A 406 -0.96 -34.72 4.50
C LEU A 406 -1.07 -33.49 5.39
N LEU A 407 -2.26 -32.93 5.55
CA LEU A 407 -2.48 -31.74 6.38
C LEU A 407 -2.19 -32.01 7.86
N ARG A 408 -2.56 -33.19 8.40
CA ARG A 408 -2.19 -33.58 9.77
C ARG A 408 -0.68 -33.65 9.95
N ASN A 409 0.02 -34.20 8.96
CA ASN A 409 1.48 -34.22 8.98
C ASN A 409 2.06 -32.79 8.93
N GLU A 410 1.58 -31.92 8.04
CA GLU A 410 2.06 -30.54 7.93
C GLU A 410 1.72 -29.69 9.16
N MET A 411 0.58 -29.90 9.80
CA MET A 411 0.21 -29.19 11.02
C MET A 411 1.23 -29.40 12.15
N THR A 412 1.89 -30.55 12.17
CA THR A 412 2.82 -30.95 13.25
C THR A 412 4.29 -30.81 12.83
N THR A 413 4.62 -31.08 11.58
CA THR A 413 6.01 -31.15 11.09
C THR A 413 6.35 -30.11 10.02
N GLY A 414 5.38 -29.26 9.64
CA GLY A 414 5.56 -28.25 8.61
C GLY A 414 6.76 -27.31 8.92
N PRO A 415 7.58 -26.95 7.91
CA PRO A 415 8.86 -26.28 8.13
C PRO A 415 8.74 -24.85 8.66
N SER A 416 7.62 -24.16 8.38
CA SER A 416 7.32 -22.81 8.89
C SER A 416 6.03 -22.83 9.71
N LEU A 417 5.87 -21.86 10.62
CA LEU A 417 4.60 -21.67 11.36
C LEU A 417 3.44 -21.38 10.40
N GLU A 418 3.69 -20.71 9.28
CA GLU A 418 2.66 -20.48 8.26
C GLU A 418 2.16 -21.79 7.63
N CYS A 419 3.03 -22.76 7.36
CA CYS A 419 2.62 -24.09 6.92
C CYS A 419 1.78 -24.78 8.00
N ARG A 420 2.24 -24.77 9.26
CA ARG A 420 1.56 -25.44 10.38
C ARG A 420 0.17 -24.83 10.65
N ALA A 421 0.09 -23.50 10.72
CA ALA A 421 -1.16 -22.76 10.93
C ALA A 421 -2.11 -22.86 9.72
N GLY A 422 -1.58 -22.81 8.50
CA GLY A 422 -2.35 -23.04 7.28
C GLY A 422 -2.97 -24.44 7.26
N ALA A 423 -2.21 -25.47 7.66
CA ALA A 423 -2.69 -26.83 7.71
C ALA A 423 -3.76 -27.03 8.79
N ALA A 424 -3.55 -26.46 9.99
CA ALA A 424 -4.56 -26.43 11.05
C ALA A 424 -5.85 -25.76 10.59
N TYR A 425 -5.75 -24.63 9.87
CA TYR A 425 -6.91 -23.94 9.32
C TYR A 425 -7.67 -24.82 8.31
N SER A 426 -6.97 -25.44 7.36
CA SER A 426 -7.58 -26.31 6.35
C SER A 426 -8.25 -27.54 6.99
N LEU A 427 -7.61 -28.16 7.98
CA LEU A 427 -8.18 -29.28 8.75
C LEU A 427 -9.47 -28.88 9.47
N ARG A 428 -9.48 -27.70 10.12
CA ARG A 428 -10.68 -27.21 10.82
C ARG A 428 -11.85 -27.02 9.86
N LYS A 429 -11.60 -26.48 8.65
CA LYS A 429 -12.63 -26.33 7.60
C LYS A 429 -13.17 -27.67 7.11
N LEU A 430 -12.35 -28.71 7.11
CA LEU A 430 -12.76 -30.08 6.79
C LEU A 430 -13.52 -30.78 7.95
N GLY A 431 -13.62 -30.13 9.11
CA GLY A 431 -14.28 -30.65 10.31
C GLY A 431 -13.40 -31.57 11.15
N GLU A 432 -12.09 -31.50 10.99
CA GLU A 432 -11.13 -32.33 11.72
C GLU A 432 -10.84 -31.75 13.13
N PRO A 433 -10.75 -32.61 14.17
CA PRO A 433 -10.58 -32.18 15.55
C PRO A 433 -9.15 -31.72 15.86
N ASP A 434 -8.93 -31.25 17.11
CA ASP A 434 -7.64 -30.98 17.74
C ASP A 434 -6.77 -29.87 17.11
N THR A 435 -7.25 -29.19 16.08
CA THR A 435 -6.53 -28.12 15.37
C THR A 435 -6.18 -26.94 16.30
N SER A 436 -7.14 -26.51 17.12
CA SER A 436 -6.95 -25.45 18.12
C SER A 436 -5.95 -25.84 19.22
N ILE A 437 -5.94 -27.12 19.64
CA ILE A 437 -4.99 -27.63 20.64
C ILE A 437 -3.57 -27.60 20.09
N ALA A 438 -3.38 -28.03 18.84
CA ALA A 438 -2.08 -27.96 18.18
C ALA A 438 -1.57 -26.52 18.09
N MET A 439 -2.42 -25.58 17.68
CA MET A 439 -2.05 -24.16 17.59
C MET A 439 -1.81 -23.52 18.96
N LEU A 440 -2.49 -23.99 20.02
CA LEU A 440 -2.22 -23.53 21.38
C LEU A 440 -0.85 -23.99 21.88
N ASN A 441 -0.40 -25.18 21.48
CA ASN A 441 0.94 -25.67 21.78
C ASN A 441 2.01 -24.85 21.06
N GLU A 442 1.81 -24.51 19.78
CA GLU A 442 2.68 -23.56 19.07
C GLU A 442 2.74 -22.22 19.82
N TRP A 443 1.59 -21.66 20.20
CA TRP A 443 1.50 -20.40 20.94
C TRP A 443 2.29 -20.41 22.27
N ARG A 444 2.24 -21.51 23.01
CA ARG A 444 3.01 -21.68 24.26
C ARG A 444 4.52 -21.64 24.04
N ASN A 445 5.00 -22.10 22.89
CA ASN A 445 6.42 -22.10 22.54
C ASN A 445 6.92 -20.73 22.02
N LEU A 446 6.02 -19.78 21.79
CA LEU A 446 6.29 -18.50 21.11
C LEU A 446 6.50 -17.30 22.07
N LEU A 447 7.17 -17.50 23.21
CA LEU A 447 7.37 -16.44 24.22
C LEU A 447 8.19 -15.22 23.73
N GLY A 448 8.89 -15.35 22.60
CA GLY A 448 9.62 -14.26 21.93
C GLY A 448 9.26 -14.10 20.44
N CYS A 449 8.00 -14.39 20.07
CA CYS A 449 7.54 -14.36 18.68
C CYS A 449 7.88 -13.08 17.92
N LYS A 450 8.13 -13.23 16.63
CA LYS A 450 8.42 -12.14 15.70
C LYS A 450 7.19 -11.82 14.87
N HIS A 451 7.09 -10.58 14.43
CA HIS A 451 6.11 -10.23 13.41
C HIS A 451 6.52 -10.88 12.08
N GLY A 452 5.57 -11.48 11.35
CA GLY A 452 5.83 -12.10 10.04
C GLY A 452 6.40 -13.52 10.06
N ASP A 453 6.66 -14.13 11.22
CA ASP A 453 7.14 -15.53 11.30
C ASP A 453 6.02 -16.59 11.15
N GLY A 454 4.77 -16.16 10.99
CA GLY A 454 3.57 -16.99 10.99
C GLY A 454 2.78 -16.99 12.32
N THR A 455 3.29 -16.34 13.37
CA THR A 455 2.57 -16.21 14.66
C THR A 455 1.22 -15.52 14.52
N ALA A 456 1.09 -14.53 13.63
CA ALA A 456 -0.21 -13.90 13.36
C ALA A 456 -1.25 -14.91 12.84
N SER A 457 -0.81 -15.91 12.06
CA SER A 457 -1.68 -16.99 11.58
C SER A 457 -2.11 -17.93 12.71
N VAL A 458 -1.24 -18.17 13.70
CA VAL A 458 -1.57 -18.92 14.92
C VAL A 458 -2.60 -18.16 15.76
N ILE A 459 -2.37 -16.87 16.04
CA ILE A 459 -3.31 -16.01 16.77
C ILE A 459 -4.67 -16.00 16.07
N ARG A 460 -4.68 -15.76 14.76
CA ARG A 460 -5.91 -15.76 13.97
C ARG A 460 -6.64 -17.09 14.00
N HIS A 461 -5.91 -18.21 13.91
CA HIS A 461 -6.52 -19.54 14.01
C HIS A 461 -7.22 -19.69 15.37
N LEU A 462 -6.52 -19.40 16.48
CA LEU A 462 -7.04 -19.54 17.83
C LEU A 462 -8.23 -18.61 18.09
N ALA A 463 -8.13 -17.33 17.73
CA ALA A 463 -9.21 -16.36 17.91
C ALA A 463 -10.45 -16.71 17.06
N SER A 464 -10.26 -17.17 15.83
CA SER A 464 -11.37 -17.51 14.94
C SER A 464 -12.01 -18.87 15.23
N SER A 465 -11.38 -19.78 15.99
CA SER A 465 -11.99 -21.08 16.31
C SER A 465 -13.21 -20.95 17.22
N GLN A 466 -13.28 -19.88 18.02
CA GLN A 466 -14.29 -19.65 19.05
C GLN A 466 -14.40 -20.80 20.06
N GLU A 467 -13.31 -21.53 20.28
CA GLU A 467 -13.22 -22.54 21.33
C GLU A 467 -12.82 -21.89 22.66
N MET A 468 -13.80 -21.69 23.55
CA MET A 468 -13.63 -20.95 24.81
C MET A 468 -12.40 -21.37 25.62
N PRO A 469 -12.19 -22.66 25.92
CA PRO A 469 -11.03 -23.08 26.71
C PRO A 469 -9.70 -22.67 26.08
N THR A 470 -9.60 -22.82 24.75
CA THR A 470 -8.39 -22.49 23.98
C THR A 470 -8.13 -20.99 23.95
N VAL A 471 -9.18 -20.19 23.74
CA VAL A 471 -9.09 -18.73 23.65
C VAL A 471 -8.80 -18.12 25.02
N LEU A 472 -9.38 -18.64 26.10
CA LEU A 472 -9.05 -18.19 27.46
C LEU A 472 -7.57 -18.41 27.80
N GLU A 473 -6.97 -19.50 27.33
CA GLU A 473 -5.53 -19.75 27.49
C GLU A 473 -4.65 -18.80 26.64
N LEU A 474 -5.10 -18.48 25.41
CA LEU A 474 -4.47 -17.43 24.58
C LEU A 474 -4.44 -16.09 25.33
N ILE A 475 -5.58 -15.66 25.85
CA ILE A 475 -5.76 -14.38 26.55
C ILE A 475 -4.97 -14.34 27.87
N LYS A 476 -4.96 -15.44 28.63
CA LYS A 476 -4.26 -15.52 29.93
C LYS A 476 -2.79 -15.13 29.83
N THR A 477 -2.12 -15.53 28.74
CA THR A 477 -0.70 -15.23 28.52
C THR A 477 -0.46 -13.97 27.70
N MET A 478 -1.51 -13.31 27.21
CA MET A 478 -1.42 -12.10 26.38
C MET A 478 -0.61 -10.97 27.02
N PRO A 479 -0.74 -10.63 28.33
CA PRO A 479 0.02 -9.52 28.93
C PRO A 479 1.54 -9.71 28.87
N GLU A 480 2.02 -10.94 28.78
CA GLU A 480 3.46 -11.28 28.73
C GLU A 480 4.04 -11.19 27.31
N ARG A 481 3.20 -10.94 26.29
CA ARG A 481 3.58 -10.98 24.88
C ARG A 481 3.99 -9.61 24.36
N PRO A 482 4.79 -9.55 23.27
CA PRO A 482 5.11 -8.30 22.60
C PRO A 482 3.87 -7.52 22.17
N VAL A 483 3.95 -6.19 22.17
CA VAL A 483 2.85 -5.26 21.81
C VAL A 483 2.10 -5.67 20.55
N TRP A 484 2.83 -5.94 19.46
CA TRP A 484 2.21 -6.29 18.17
C TRP A 484 1.34 -7.56 18.27
N ALA A 485 1.72 -8.53 19.10
CA ALA A 485 0.96 -9.77 19.29
C ALA A 485 -0.29 -9.51 20.14
N ARG A 486 -0.18 -8.64 21.15
CA ARG A 486 -1.33 -8.18 21.94
C ARG A 486 -2.35 -7.46 21.05
N VAL A 487 -1.89 -6.56 20.18
CA VAL A 487 -2.74 -5.89 19.19
C VAL A 487 -3.36 -6.89 18.22
N ALA A 488 -2.59 -7.84 17.68
CA ALA A 488 -3.13 -8.86 16.78
C ALA A 488 -4.26 -9.70 17.45
N ILE A 489 -4.11 -10.06 18.73
CA ILE A 489 -5.16 -10.75 19.50
C ILE A 489 -6.42 -9.87 19.60
N ILE A 490 -6.28 -8.59 19.93
CA ILE A 490 -7.40 -7.63 19.98
C ILE A 490 -8.11 -7.54 18.64
N GLU A 491 -7.36 -7.41 17.55
CA GLU A 491 -7.92 -7.27 16.20
C GLU A 491 -8.64 -8.54 15.74
N ASP A 492 -8.03 -9.71 15.91
CA ASP A 492 -8.63 -10.98 15.47
C ASP A 492 -9.84 -11.37 16.35
N LEU A 493 -9.85 -11.06 17.65
CA LEU A 493 -11.03 -11.24 18.52
C LEU A 493 -12.17 -10.29 18.14
N ALA A 494 -11.88 -9.01 17.90
CA ALA A 494 -12.88 -8.04 17.46
C ALA A 494 -13.45 -8.41 16.09
N ALA A 495 -12.60 -8.85 15.15
CA ALA A 495 -13.04 -9.35 13.85
C ALA A 495 -13.91 -10.60 13.94
N ALA A 496 -13.84 -11.34 15.04
CA ALA A 496 -14.68 -12.50 15.34
C ALA A 496 -15.87 -12.18 16.26
N TYR A 497 -16.12 -10.91 16.61
CA TYR A 497 -17.16 -10.53 17.59
C TYR A 497 -18.56 -11.00 17.17
N ASP A 498 -19.04 -10.58 15.99
CA ASP A 498 -20.36 -10.97 15.49
C ASP A 498 -20.36 -12.28 14.70
N LYS A 499 -19.35 -12.45 13.87
CA LYS A 499 -19.08 -13.62 13.03
C LYS A 499 -17.63 -13.56 12.59
N SER A 500 -17.05 -14.68 12.16
CA SER A 500 -15.70 -14.68 11.58
C SER A 500 -15.73 -15.22 10.16
N ALA A 501 -15.13 -14.50 9.21
CA ALA A 501 -14.89 -15.02 7.85
C ALA A 501 -14.07 -16.32 7.87
N TRP A 502 -13.24 -16.48 8.90
CA TRP A 502 -12.40 -17.65 9.13
C TRP A 502 -13.14 -18.79 9.85
N ASN A 503 -14.39 -18.58 10.27
CA ASN A 503 -15.31 -19.56 10.87
C ASN A 503 -16.66 -19.63 10.13
N ASP A 504 -16.61 -19.74 8.81
CA ASP A 504 -17.77 -19.91 7.90
C ASP A 504 -18.78 -18.75 7.98
N ASN A 505 -18.39 -17.60 8.54
CA ASN A 505 -19.29 -16.49 8.85
C ASN A 505 -20.49 -16.88 9.75
N LYS A 506 -20.36 -17.95 10.54
CA LYS A 506 -21.38 -18.33 11.52
C LYS A 506 -21.49 -17.24 12.60
N PRO A 507 -22.72 -16.89 13.05
CA PRO A 507 -22.91 -15.96 14.15
C PRO A 507 -22.25 -16.47 15.43
N SER A 508 -21.57 -15.58 16.15
CA SER A 508 -20.97 -15.88 17.45
C SER A 508 -22.03 -15.95 18.55
N SER A 509 -21.78 -16.76 19.58
CA SER A 509 -22.67 -16.86 20.75
C SER A 509 -22.62 -15.61 21.62
N ASN A 510 -23.62 -15.43 22.50
CA ASN A 510 -23.63 -14.31 23.44
C ASN A 510 -22.49 -14.40 24.46
N GLU A 511 -22.16 -15.62 24.92
CA GLU A 511 -21.04 -15.86 25.81
C GLU A 511 -19.71 -15.46 25.16
N TRP A 512 -19.54 -15.76 23.87
CA TRP A 512 -18.37 -15.29 23.10
C TRP A 512 -18.29 -13.77 23.05
N LYS A 513 -19.39 -13.09 22.68
CA LYS A 513 -19.44 -11.63 22.61
C LYS A 513 -19.12 -10.97 23.94
N MET A 514 -19.65 -11.51 25.04
CA MET A 514 -19.35 -11.04 26.39
C MET A 514 -17.88 -11.22 26.75
N MET A 515 -17.28 -12.36 26.39
CA MET A 515 -15.86 -12.63 26.60
C MET A 515 -14.98 -11.66 25.80
N VAL A 516 -15.27 -11.46 24.50
CA VAL A 516 -14.52 -10.53 23.66
C VAL A 516 -14.61 -9.11 24.22
N GLU A 517 -15.81 -8.65 24.61
CA GLU A 517 -15.98 -7.35 25.27
C GLU A 517 -15.11 -7.23 26.53
N ASP A 518 -15.11 -8.26 27.39
CA ASP A 518 -14.32 -8.27 28.63
C ASP A 518 -12.81 -8.18 28.38
N VAL A 519 -12.31 -8.84 27.32
CA VAL A 519 -10.90 -8.80 26.93
C VAL A 519 -10.50 -7.42 26.39
N LEU A 520 -11.33 -6.86 25.50
CA LEU A 520 -11.06 -5.54 24.94
C LEU A 520 -11.12 -4.48 26.04
N ALA A 521 -12.12 -4.55 26.92
CA ALA A 521 -12.25 -3.61 28.04
C ALA A 521 -11.07 -3.72 29.02
N SER A 522 -10.62 -4.95 29.33
CA SER A 522 -9.45 -5.16 30.20
C SER A 522 -8.15 -4.62 29.58
N SER A 523 -8.06 -4.59 28.25
CA SER A 523 -6.91 -4.05 27.51
C SER A 523 -6.87 -2.52 27.45
N LEU A 524 -7.93 -1.80 27.85
CA LEU A 524 -7.98 -0.33 27.79
C LEU A 524 -6.90 0.38 28.63
N SER A 525 -6.36 -0.31 29.64
CA SER A 525 -5.31 0.20 30.52
C SER A 525 -3.89 -0.11 30.01
N ASP A 526 -3.74 -0.84 28.91
CA ASP A 526 -2.45 -1.14 28.31
C ASP A 526 -1.97 0.06 27.50
N ASP A 527 -1.11 0.88 28.10
CA ASP A 527 -0.62 2.11 27.47
C ASP A 527 0.67 1.92 26.66
N GLU A 528 1.14 0.68 26.44
CA GLU A 528 2.33 0.40 25.63
C GLU A 528 2.04 0.67 24.15
N GLU A 529 2.94 1.37 23.45
CA GLU A 529 2.74 1.83 22.08
C GLU A 529 3.28 0.85 21.05
N GLN A 530 2.54 0.68 19.96
CA GLN A 530 3.03 -0.03 18.80
C GLN A 530 3.79 0.93 17.88
N VAL A 531 5.08 1.08 18.16
CA VAL A 531 5.98 1.93 17.37
C VAL A 531 6.00 1.53 15.89
N GLY A 532 5.82 2.51 15.01
CA GLY A 532 5.75 2.36 13.56
C GLY A 532 4.33 2.13 13.01
N LEU A 533 3.32 1.92 13.86
CA LEU A 533 1.93 1.77 13.41
C LEU A 533 1.30 3.15 13.24
N SER A 534 0.87 3.47 12.02
CA SER A 534 0.23 4.75 11.69
C SER A 534 -1.01 4.55 10.83
N GLY A 535 -1.94 5.49 10.89
CA GLY A 535 -3.13 5.52 10.04
C GLY A 535 -3.65 6.94 9.86
N VAL A 536 -4.83 7.08 9.28
CA VAL A 536 -5.45 8.40 9.10
C VAL A 536 -5.72 9.02 10.46
N GLY A 537 -4.97 10.07 10.81
CA GLY A 537 -5.15 10.85 12.03
C GLY A 537 -4.42 10.35 13.28
N TYR A 538 -3.68 9.25 13.22
CA TYR A 538 -2.95 8.73 14.38
C TYR A 538 -1.58 8.13 14.06
N HIS A 539 -0.68 8.16 15.04
CA HIS A 539 0.68 7.63 14.97
C HIS A 539 1.02 6.96 16.30
N ASP A 540 1.64 5.78 16.25
CA ASP A 540 2.05 4.94 17.38
C ASP A 540 0.95 4.78 18.46
N PRO A 541 -0.23 4.24 18.11
CA PRO A 541 -1.30 4.05 19.08
C PRO A 541 -0.87 3.03 20.15
N CYS A 542 -1.40 3.18 21.37
CA CYS A 542 -1.21 2.15 22.38
C CYS A 542 -2.13 0.94 22.18
N VAL A 543 -1.81 -0.19 22.83
CA VAL A 543 -2.67 -1.38 22.82
C VAL A 543 -4.10 -1.03 23.28
N GLY A 544 -4.22 -0.18 24.31
CA GLY A 544 -5.50 0.33 24.80
C GLY A 544 -6.23 1.22 23.79
N ASP A 545 -5.53 2.01 22.97
CA ASP A 545 -6.14 2.79 21.89
C ASP A 545 -6.74 1.87 20.83
N GLN A 546 -6.02 0.79 20.49
CA GLN A 546 -6.53 -0.24 19.58
C GLN A 546 -7.75 -0.95 20.18
N ALA A 547 -7.71 -1.35 21.45
CA ALA A 547 -8.84 -1.98 22.12
C ALA A 547 -10.06 -1.06 22.17
N ALA A 548 -9.87 0.24 22.47
CA ALA A 548 -10.93 1.23 22.51
C ALA A 548 -11.56 1.45 21.13
N TRP A 549 -10.71 1.60 20.10
CA TRP A 549 -11.16 1.74 18.73
C TRP A 549 -11.96 0.51 18.27
N ARG A 550 -11.48 -0.70 18.56
CA ARG A 550 -12.21 -1.94 18.25
C ARG A 550 -13.53 -2.06 19.02
N LEU A 551 -13.57 -1.71 20.31
CA LEU A 551 -14.82 -1.65 21.09
C LEU A 551 -15.85 -0.70 20.45
N SER A 552 -15.42 0.48 20.04
CA SER A 552 -16.31 1.45 19.38
C SER A 552 -16.84 0.95 18.02
N GLN A 553 -16.11 0.04 17.35
CA GLN A 553 -16.56 -0.56 16.08
C GLN A 553 -17.57 -1.69 16.30
N VAL A 554 -17.33 -2.56 17.28
CA VAL A 554 -18.22 -3.72 17.53
C VAL A 554 -19.44 -3.36 18.38
N LEU A 555 -19.34 -2.32 19.21
CA LEU A 555 -20.39 -1.85 20.12
C LEU A 555 -20.55 -0.31 20.07
N PRO A 556 -20.86 0.27 18.89
CA PRO A 556 -20.86 1.73 18.67
C PRO A 556 -21.91 2.50 19.46
N LYS A 557 -22.95 1.82 19.98
CA LYS A 557 -23.98 2.46 20.82
C LYS A 557 -23.56 2.58 22.29
N GLU A 558 -22.54 1.82 22.69
CA GLU A 558 -22.09 1.73 24.09
C GLU A 558 -20.75 2.43 24.30
N TYR A 559 -19.88 2.39 23.28
CA TYR A 559 -18.54 2.90 23.35
C TYR A 559 -18.26 3.88 22.21
N GLU A 560 -17.72 5.05 22.55
CA GLU A 560 -17.27 6.07 21.61
C GLU A 560 -15.78 6.30 21.79
N PHE A 561 -15.03 6.27 20.69
CA PHE A 561 -13.60 6.50 20.71
C PHE A 561 -13.13 7.13 19.39
N ASP A 562 -12.46 8.28 19.49
CA ASP A 562 -11.78 8.91 18.37
C ASP A 562 -10.29 8.59 18.43
N ILE A 563 -9.84 7.66 17.57
CA ILE A 563 -8.43 7.28 17.46
C ILE A 563 -7.56 8.44 16.94
N GLY A 564 -8.15 9.41 16.22
CA GLY A 564 -7.45 10.59 15.72
C GLY A 564 -7.32 11.73 16.73
N ALA A 565 -7.90 11.60 17.92
CA ALA A 565 -7.79 12.61 18.96
C ALA A 565 -6.39 12.66 19.59
N GLY A 566 -6.09 13.75 20.30
CA GLY A 566 -4.82 13.93 21.04
C GLY A 566 -4.65 12.90 22.15
N PHE A 567 -3.41 12.68 22.59
CA PHE A 567 -3.10 11.63 23.57
C PHE A 567 -3.93 11.79 24.85
N ALA A 568 -4.01 13.00 25.40
CA ALA A 568 -4.80 13.28 26.60
C ALA A 568 -6.30 12.99 26.41
N ALA A 569 -6.84 13.31 25.24
CA ALA A 569 -8.24 13.04 24.91
C ALA A 569 -8.52 11.54 24.78
N ARG A 570 -7.62 10.80 24.10
CA ARG A 570 -7.72 9.34 23.99
C ARG A 570 -7.63 8.68 25.37
N GLU A 571 -6.70 9.06 26.23
CA GLU A 571 -6.59 8.50 27.58
C GLU A 571 -7.85 8.75 28.40
N LYS A 572 -8.41 9.97 28.33
CA LYS A 572 -9.68 10.29 28.99
C LYS A 572 -10.81 9.40 28.47
N ALA A 573 -10.93 9.22 27.15
CA ALA A 573 -11.94 8.37 26.54
C ALA A 573 -11.80 6.90 27.00
N ARG A 574 -10.58 6.33 27.01
CA ARG A 574 -10.33 4.97 27.50
C ARG A 574 -10.77 4.78 28.96
N ARG A 575 -10.53 5.77 29.82
CA ARG A 575 -10.96 5.72 31.24
C ARG A 575 -12.48 5.77 31.39
N GLU A 576 -13.18 6.60 30.62
CA GLU A 576 -14.65 6.64 30.65
C GLU A 576 -15.27 5.35 30.10
N MET A 577 -14.69 4.77 29.04
CA MET A 577 -15.11 3.46 28.51
C MET A 577 -14.93 2.36 29.56
N LEU A 578 -13.78 2.34 30.25
CA LEU A 578 -13.51 1.35 31.30
C LEU A 578 -14.47 1.51 32.49
N LYS A 579 -14.75 2.75 32.91
CA LYS A 579 -15.76 3.07 33.93
C LYS A 579 -17.15 2.58 33.53
N HIS A 580 -17.58 2.85 32.29
CA HIS A 580 -18.85 2.38 31.76
C HIS A 580 -18.94 0.85 31.81
N TRP A 581 -17.89 0.15 31.36
CA TRP A 581 -17.83 -1.32 31.42
C TRP A 581 -17.93 -1.85 32.85
N HIS A 582 -17.21 -1.26 33.82
CA HIS A 582 -17.32 -1.63 35.23
C HIS A 582 -18.75 -1.48 35.77
N GLN A 583 -19.40 -0.35 35.47
CA GLN A 583 -20.79 -0.08 35.86
C GLN A 583 -21.76 -1.10 35.25
N LYS A 584 -21.61 -1.40 33.95
CA LYS A 584 -22.40 -2.42 33.24
C LYS A 584 -22.28 -3.81 33.88
N ARG A 585 -21.12 -4.12 34.46
CA ARG A 585 -20.86 -5.40 35.16
C ARG A 585 -21.14 -5.36 36.67
N GLY A 586 -21.75 -4.29 37.19
CA GLY A 586 -22.06 -4.14 38.61
C GLY A 586 -20.83 -4.07 39.52
N LYS A 587 -19.66 -3.74 38.98
CA LYS A 587 -18.41 -3.60 39.73
C LYS A 587 -18.21 -2.16 40.16
N SER A 588 -17.63 -1.95 41.35
CA SER A 588 -17.22 -0.61 41.76
C SER A 588 -16.07 -0.11 40.88
N TRP A 589 -16.11 1.17 40.53
CA TRP A 589 -15.05 1.86 39.83
C TRP A 589 -14.45 2.93 40.76
N HIS A 590 -13.15 2.84 40.99
CA HIS A 590 -12.39 3.83 41.75
C HIS A 590 -11.34 4.45 40.83
N ALA A 591 -11.67 5.59 40.22
CA ALA A 591 -10.67 6.38 39.50
C ALA A 591 -9.69 7.00 40.52
N ALA A 592 -8.40 6.96 40.20
CA ALA A 592 -7.46 7.89 40.81
C ALA A 592 -7.91 9.33 40.49
N VAL A 593 -8.02 10.18 41.51
CA VAL A 593 -8.30 11.60 41.31
C VAL A 593 -7.17 12.18 40.45
N PRO A 594 -7.47 12.76 39.28
CA PRO A 594 -6.43 13.38 38.47
C PRO A 594 -5.77 14.51 39.27
N PRO A 595 -4.44 14.67 39.19
CA PRO A 595 -3.77 15.78 39.86
C PRO A 595 -4.37 17.10 39.37
N GLY A 596 -4.49 18.08 40.28
CA GLY A 596 -4.89 19.43 39.92
C GLY A 596 -3.84 20.10 39.01
N PRO A 597 -4.22 21.17 38.30
CA PRO A 597 -3.29 21.94 37.48
C PRO A 597 -2.15 22.52 38.33
N LEU A 598 -0.93 22.40 37.82
CA LEU A 598 0.28 22.98 38.40
C LEU A 598 0.50 24.39 37.86
N PRO A 599 1.38 25.19 38.50
CA PRO A 599 1.85 26.43 37.91
C PRO A 599 2.49 26.19 36.54
N ASP A 600 2.28 27.10 35.59
CA ASP A 600 2.83 26.98 34.22
C ASP A 600 4.36 26.84 34.20
N SER A 601 5.06 27.43 35.18
CA SER A 601 6.51 27.29 35.36
C SER A 601 6.98 25.86 35.65
N GLN A 602 6.07 24.98 36.08
CA GLN A 602 6.34 23.57 36.38
C GLN A 602 5.75 22.61 35.34
N ARG A 603 5.28 23.12 34.20
CA ARG A 603 4.65 22.29 33.15
C ARG A 603 5.58 21.24 32.56
N ASN A 604 6.88 21.52 32.49
CA ASN A 604 7.90 20.57 32.01
C ASN A 604 8.45 19.67 33.13
N ARG A 605 7.99 19.82 34.38
CA ARG A 605 8.43 19.03 35.54
C ARG A 605 7.93 17.60 35.40
N VAL A 606 8.80 16.60 35.57
CA VAL A 606 8.40 15.19 35.63
C VAL A 606 7.71 14.93 36.97
N VAL A 607 6.39 14.76 36.96
CA VAL A 607 5.58 14.64 38.17
C VAL A 607 5.32 13.20 38.59
N SER A 608 5.27 12.30 37.60
CA SER A 608 5.04 10.88 37.83
C SER A 608 5.87 10.05 36.87
N ILE A 609 6.40 8.96 37.39
CA ILE A 609 7.08 7.92 36.61
C ILE A 609 6.36 6.62 36.93
N ARG A 610 5.90 5.92 35.90
CA ARG A 610 5.30 4.58 36.02
C ARG A 610 6.18 3.57 35.28
N PHE A 611 6.60 2.53 35.97
CA PHE A 611 7.16 1.34 35.36
C PHE A 611 6.01 0.38 35.03
N ALA A 612 5.90 -0.04 33.78
CA ALA A 612 4.84 -0.93 33.31
C ALA A 612 5.08 -2.40 33.68
N ASP A 613 6.33 -2.74 34.03
CA ASP A 613 6.78 -4.07 34.43
C ASP A 613 7.79 -3.96 35.58
N SER A 614 8.12 -5.09 36.20
CA SER A 614 9.01 -5.16 37.37
C SER A 614 10.46 -5.53 37.03
N HIS A 615 10.83 -5.69 35.76
CA HIS A 615 12.14 -6.28 35.42
C HIS A 615 13.32 -5.33 35.70
N LEU A 616 13.05 -4.03 35.81
CA LEU A 616 14.06 -3.03 36.16
C LEU A 616 14.20 -2.83 37.68
N GLN A 617 13.38 -3.49 38.50
CA GLN A 617 13.36 -3.28 39.94
C GLN A 617 14.72 -3.60 40.58
N GLY A 618 15.26 -2.66 41.35
CA GLY A 618 16.56 -2.75 42.01
C GLY A 618 17.77 -2.50 41.10
N THR A 619 17.57 -2.10 39.85
CA THR A 619 18.65 -1.89 38.88
C THR A 619 19.17 -0.45 38.90
N GLY A 620 20.42 -0.25 38.44
CA GLY A 620 20.96 1.11 38.26
C GLY A 620 20.15 1.94 37.25
N THR A 621 19.57 1.29 36.23
CA THR A 621 18.67 1.92 35.26
C THR A 621 17.40 2.46 35.93
N GLU A 622 16.76 1.69 36.81
CA GLU A 622 15.60 2.17 37.57
C GLU A 622 15.95 3.39 38.41
N GLN A 623 17.08 3.35 39.14
CA GLN A 623 17.54 4.47 39.96
C GLN A 623 17.78 5.73 39.13
N ALA A 624 18.43 5.59 37.96
CA ALA A 624 18.68 6.70 37.05
C ALA A 624 17.38 7.32 36.52
N ILE A 625 16.38 6.51 36.18
CA ILE A 625 15.07 7.00 35.74
C ILE A 625 14.32 7.67 36.89
N LEU A 626 14.28 7.07 38.07
CA LEU A 626 13.61 7.64 39.25
C LEU A 626 14.18 9.01 39.65
N ALA A 627 15.48 9.24 39.41
CA ALA A 627 16.14 10.51 39.67
C ALA A 627 15.62 11.68 38.80
N LEU A 628 14.93 11.39 37.68
CA LEU A 628 14.28 12.39 36.84
C LEU A 628 13.04 13.00 37.51
N LYS A 629 12.41 12.29 38.45
CA LYS A 629 11.19 12.75 39.12
C LYS A 629 11.47 14.04 39.89
N GLY A 630 10.60 15.03 39.70
CA GLY A 630 10.75 16.34 40.32
C GLY A 630 11.79 17.22 39.66
N ARG A 631 12.32 16.87 38.47
CA ARG A 631 13.14 17.74 37.61
C ARG A 631 12.40 18.11 36.34
N ASP A 632 12.77 19.20 35.68
CA ASP A 632 12.24 19.52 34.36
C ASP A 632 12.84 18.57 33.33
N VAL A 633 12.04 18.13 32.35
CA VAL A 633 12.51 17.22 31.29
C VAL A 633 13.73 17.82 30.61
N ASN A 634 14.83 17.06 30.61
CA ASN A 634 16.09 17.45 30.03
C ASN A 634 16.55 16.38 29.04
N ALA A 635 16.92 16.80 27.82
CA ALA A 635 17.34 15.88 26.76
C ALA A 635 18.62 15.13 27.11
N ASP A 636 19.60 15.77 27.75
CA ASP A 636 20.87 15.14 28.14
C ASP A 636 20.66 14.07 29.22
N GLU A 637 19.76 14.32 30.18
CA GLU A 637 19.44 13.32 31.20
C GLU A 637 18.74 12.09 30.58
N ILE A 638 17.83 12.28 29.62
CA ILE A 638 17.19 11.17 28.90
C ILE A 638 18.21 10.37 28.10
N ILE A 639 19.09 11.03 27.35
CA ILE A 639 20.15 10.34 26.59
C ILE A 639 21.10 9.61 27.54
N SER A 640 21.48 10.21 28.68
CA SER A 640 22.33 9.57 29.68
C SER A 640 21.71 8.29 30.23
N VAL A 641 20.39 8.24 30.42
CA VAL A 641 19.68 7.01 30.84
C VAL A 641 19.80 5.92 29.76
N LEU A 642 19.58 6.28 28.49
CA LEU A 642 19.65 5.33 27.37
C LEU A 642 21.07 4.81 27.15
N CYS A 643 22.06 5.71 27.21
CA CYS A 643 23.48 5.38 27.13
C CYS A 643 23.90 4.45 28.28
N GLY A 644 23.54 4.79 29.52
CA GLY A 644 23.87 3.99 30.69
C GLY A 644 23.21 2.60 30.68
N PHE A 645 21.98 2.49 30.16
CA PHE A 645 21.36 1.19 29.92
C PHE A 645 22.13 0.37 28.88
N GLY A 646 22.53 1.01 27.77
CA GLY A 646 23.31 0.37 26.71
C GLY A 646 24.71 -0.06 27.16
N GLU A 647 25.34 0.66 28.09
CA GLU A 647 26.65 0.27 28.64
C GLU A 647 26.57 -0.89 29.64
N LYS A 648 25.47 -0.97 30.41
CA LYS A 648 25.29 -1.96 31.46
C LYS A 648 23.86 -2.47 31.50
N LEU A 649 23.58 -3.45 30.65
CA LEU A 649 22.27 -4.09 30.58
C LEU A 649 21.92 -4.81 31.91
N PRO A 650 20.71 -4.60 32.45
CA PRO A 650 20.20 -5.41 33.55
C PRO A 650 20.05 -6.90 33.17
N PRO A 651 20.20 -7.83 34.14
CA PRO A 651 20.01 -9.26 33.88
C PRO A 651 18.64 -9.58 33.27
N ASN A 652 18.63 -10.38 32.20
CA ASN A 652 17.41 -10.81 31.49
C ASN A 652 16.57 -9.69 30.87
N VAL A 653 17.12 -8.48 30.72
CA VAL A 653 16.49 -7.36 30.02
C VAL A 653 17.35 -6.99 28.82
N ASN A 654 16.75 -6.91 27.64
CA ASN A 654 17.45 -6.58 26.40
C ASN A 654 16.84 -5.41 25.62
N GLY A 655 15.94 -4.67 26.25
CA GLY A 655 15.42 -3.42 25.71
C GLY A 655 14.79 -2.54 26.77
N LEU A 656 14.75 -1.25 26.48
CA LEU A 656 14.21 -0.18 27.31
C LEU A 656 13.46 0.80 26.41
N SER A 657 12.23 1.14 26.77
CA SER A 657 11.43 2.17 26.11
C SER A 657 10.92 3.17 27.14
N LEU A 658 11.02 4.45 26.79
CA LEU A 658 10.63 5.60 27.60
C LEU A 658 9.64 6.45 26.82
N ARG A 659 8.55 6.85 27.46
CA ARG A 659 7.62 7.84 26.93
C ARG A 659 7.41 8.96 27.92
N PHE A 660 7.58 10.20 27.47
CA PHE A 660 7.27 11.41 28.24
C PHE A 660 6.13 12.15 27.56
N VAL A 661 5.08 12.47 28.32
CA VAL A 661 3.89 13.15 27.82
C VAL A 661 3.68 14.46 28.58
N ARG A 662 3.69 15.57 27.84
CA ARG A 662 3.26 16.90 28.28
C ARG A 662 1.92 17.23 27.62
N THR A 663 0.89 17.46 28.42
CA THR A 663 -0.45 17.81 27.94
C THR A 663 -0.63 19.32 27.77
N THR A 664 -1.70 19.73 27.09
CA THR A 664 -2.09 21.14 26.95
C THR A 664 -2.57 21.74 28.28
N GLU A 665 -3.07 20.93 29.20
CA GLU A 665 -3.29 21.29 30.60
C GLU A 665 -1.96 21.23 31.38
N PRO A 666 -1.69 22.15 32.32
CA PRO A 666 -0.44 22.20 33.08
C PRO A 666 -0.37 21.11 34.16
N LEU A 667 -0.47 19.85 33.78
CA LEU A 667 -0.44 18.70 34.71
C LEU A 667 0.98 18.20 35.00
N GLY A 668 1.99 18.86 34.44
CA GLY A 668 3.37 18.38 34.41
C GLY A 668 3.59 17.28 33.37
N VAL A 669 4.78 16.69 33.37
CA VAL A 669 5.16 15.59 32.48
C VAL A 669 4.99 14.25 33.17
N ARG A 670 4.31 13.33 32.49
CA ARG A 670 4.17 11.94 32.94
C ARG A 670 5.10 11.05 32.12
N ALA A 671 5.93 10.28 32.81
CA ALA A 671 6.82 9.31 32.20
C ALA A 671 6.25 7.88 32.36
N THR A 672 6.29 7.09 31.29
CA THR A 672 6.05 5.65 31.32
C THR A 672 7.28 4.92 30.81
N VAL A 673 7.64 3.83 31.49
CA VAL A 673 8.81 3.02 31.21
C VAL A 673 8.37 1.58 30.95
N TRP A 674 8.89 0.98 29.90
CA TRP A 674 8.76 -0.44 29.60
C TRP A 674 10.13 -1.05 29.41
N SER A 675 10.27 -2.30 29.82
CA SER A 675 11.45 -3.10 29.56
C SER A 675 11.08 -4.34 28.76
N ARG A 676 12.05 -4.84 27.98
CA ARG A 676 11.88 -6.07 27.21
C ARG A 676 12.72 -7.18 27.83
N ARG A 677 12.08 -8.31 28.14
CA ARG A 677 12.81 -9.51 28.56
C ARG A 677 13.58 -10.09 27.38
N GLY A 678 14.81 -10.53 27.65
CA GLY A 678 15.57 -11.30 26.69
C GLY A 678 17.03 -11.44 27.07
N LYS A 679 17.76 -12.19 26.25
CA LYS A 679 19.19 -12.38 26.43
C LYS A 679 19.94 -11.12 26.00
N HIS A 680 21.05 -10.88 26.70
CA HIS A 680 22.02 -9.88 26.30
C HIS A 680 22.53 -10.23 24.90
N PRO A 681 22.51 -9.30 23.93
CA PRO A 681 23.08 -9.56 22.61
C PRO A 681 24.60 -9.72 22.70
N GLU A 682 25.16 -10.52 21.82
CA GLU A 682 26.61 -10.68 21.72
C GLU A 682 27.26 -9.38 21.22
N THR A 683 28.56 -9.20 21.45
CA THR A 683 29.27 -7.95 21.13
C THR A 683 29.25 -7.58 19.64
N TRP A 684 29.03 -8.56 18.76
CA TRP A 684 28.89 -8.39 17.31
C TRP A 684 27.45 -8.14 16.86
N GLN A 685 26.46 -8.31 17.74
CA GLN A 685 25.06 -8.08 17.42
C GLN A 685 24.69 -6.60 17.57
N ASP A 686 23.80 -6.14 16.70
CA ASP A 686 23.34 -4.77 16.72
C ASP A 686 22.28 -4.52 17.81
N PHE A 687 22.21 -3.28 18.29
CA PHE A 687 21.03 -2.71 18.90
C PHE A 687 20.29 -1.86 17.88
N SER A 688 18.98 -2.06 17.84
CA SER A 688 18.04 -1.11 17.27
C SER A 688 17.74 -0.04 18.31
N TRP A 689 17.81 1.23 17.93
CA TRP A 689 17.19 2.30 18.72
C TRP A 689 15.96 2.86 17.99
N HIS A 690 15.10 3.54 18.74
CA HIS A 690 13.99 4.32 18.20
C HIS A 690 13.90 5.65 18.94
N GLY A 691 13.61 6.72 18.20
CA GLY A 691 13.37 8.05 18.73
C GLY A 691 12.25 8.73 17.95
N GLY A 692 11.22 9.23 18.64
CA GLY A 692 10.06 9.88 18.05
C GLY A 692 9.58 11.05 18.89
N ILE A 693 9.16 12.13 18.25
CA ILE A 693 8.65 13.33 18.92
C ILE A 693 7.42 13.80 18.17
N ASP A 694 6.30 13.90 18.88
CA ASP A 694 5.08 14.50 18.36
C ASP A 694 4.82 15.85 19.02
N LEU A 695 4.43 16.82 18.19
CA LEU A 695 3.92 18.11 18.61
C LEU A 695 2.49 18.26 18.10
N ASN A 696 1.52 18.37 19.01
CA ASN A 696 0.10 18.47 18.64
C ASN A 696 -0.32 17.36 17.64
N GLN A 697 0.05 16.12 17.95
CA GLN A 697 -0.20 14.92 17.12
C GLN A 697 0.52 14.88 15.76
N LYS A 698 1.40 15.86 15.48
CA LYS A 698 2.21 15.86 14.27
C LYS A 698 3.62 15.39 14.60
N ALA A 699 4.09 14.36 13.92
CA ALA A 699 5.46 13.89 14.03
C ALA A 699 6.42 15.02 13.60
N VAL A 700 7.24 15.48 14.55
CA VAL A 700 8.35 16.43 14.33
C VAL A 700 9.59 15.66 13.90
N THR A 701 9.78 14.47 14.48
CA THR A 701 10.79 13.50 14.06
C THR A 701 10.09 12.18 13.80
N GLN A 702 10.07 11.73 12.54
CA GLN A 702 9.67 10.36 12.24
C GLN A 702 10.65 9.40 12.90
N SER A 703 10.14 8.32 13.49
CA SER A 703 10.89 7.26 14.17
C SER A 703 12.26 7.03 13.53
N THR A 704 13.30 7.66 14.07
CA THR A 704 14.66 7.41 13.62
C THR A 704 15.04 6.04 14.17
N SER A 705 14.84 5.01 13.36
CA SER A 705 15.30 3.67 13.66
C SER A 705 16.66 3.45 13.00
N GLY A 706 17.68 3.17 13.81
CA GLY A 706 19.01 2.80 13.33
C GLY A 706 19.48 1.51 13.99
N SER A 707 20.24 0.72 13.25
CA SER A 707 20.98 -0.44 13.77
C SER A 707 22.44 -0.04 14.00
N ARG A 708 22.97 -0.33 15.18
CA ARG A 708 24.37 -0.07 15.55
C ARG A 708 24.88 -1.19 16.42
N MET A 709 26.16 -1.54 16.27
CA MET A 709 26.83 -2.45 17.19
C MET A 709 26.62 -1.98 18.64
N HIS A 710 26.32 -2.90 19.54
CA HIS A 710 26.08 -2.65 20.97
C HIS A 710 27.04 -1.62 21.60
N GLN A 711 28.33 -1.72 21.32
CA GLN A 711 29.38 -0.83 21.84
C GLN A 711 29.23 0.66 21.45
N ASN A 712 28.42 0.98 20.45
CA ASN A 712 28.20 2.35 19.99
C ASN A 712 26.91 2.96 20.53
N ILE A 713 25.92 2.16 20.95
CA ILE A 713 24.64 2.72 21.41
C ILE A 713 24.74 3.44 22.77
N GLY A 714 25.76 3.06 23.56
CA GLY A 714 26.14 3.73 24.81
C GLY A 714 26.77 5.11 24.63
N LYS A 715 27.05 5.55 23.40
CA LYS A 715 27.79 6.79 23.13
C LYS A 715 26.85 7.97 22.87
N PRO A 716 26.96 9.10 23.59
CA PRO A 716 26.07 10.25 23.41
C PRO A 716 26.09 10.85 22.00
N GLU A 717 27.19 10.71 21.26
CA GLU A 717 27.35 11.26 19.91
C GLU A 717 26.35 10.66 18.91
N GLU A 718 26.00 9.38 19.08
CA GLU A 718 25.01 8.70 18.24
C GLU A 718 23.58 9.26 18.43
N TRP A 719 23.32 9.90 19.57
CA TRP A 719 22.02 10.46 19.92
C TRP A 719 21.89 11.96 19.62
N LYS A 720 22.94 12.61 19.10
CA LYS A 720 23.01 14.06 18.95
C LYS A 720 21.83 14.64 18.17
N ALA A 721 21.49 14.07 17.02
CA ALA A 721 20.38 14.57 16.20
C ALA A 721 19.03 14.47 16.93
N PHE A 722 18.78 13.35 17.61
CA PHE A 722 17.55 13.16 18.38
C PHE A 722 17.49 14.09 19.59
N ARG A 723 18.61 14.28 20.29
CA ARG A 723 18.77 15.23 21.39
C ARG A 723 18.42 16.66 20.96
N ASP A 724 18.97 17.12 19.83
CA ASP A 724 18.75 18.48 19.34
C ASP A 724 17.27 18.70 18.98
N HIS A 725 16.61 17.73 18.34
CA HIS A 725 15.17 17.79 18.09
C HIS A 725 14.34 17.82 19.38
N MET A 726 14.74 17.07 20.41
CA MET A 726 14.07 17.07 21.72
C MET A 726 14.18 18.45 22.40
N VAL A 727 15.36 19.08 22.34
CA VAL A 727 15.58 20.43 22.86
C VAL A 727 14.65 21.43 22.18
N GLU A 728 14.50 21.37 20.85
CA GLU A 728 13.57 22.25 20.14
C GLU A 728 12.10 21.98 20.48
N ALA A 729 11.68 20.72 20.56
CA ALA A 729 10.30 20.36 20.89
C ALA A 729 9.88 20.83 22.30
N LEU A 730 10.80 20.80 23.27
CA LEU A 730 10.54 21.26 24.63
C LEU A 730 10.32 22.78 24.72
N LYS A 731 10.75 23.57 23.72
CA LYS A 731 10.47 25.01 23.62
C LYS A 731 9.05 25.34 23.13
N ALA A 732 8.30 24.34 22.65
CA ALA A 732 6.97 24.58 22.11
C ALA A 732 6.01 25.20 23.13
N SER A 733 5.05 25.99 22.62
CA SER A 733 4.09 26.78 23.42
C SER A 733 3.39 25.97 24.53
N SER A 734 2.92 26.67 25.58
CA SER A 734 2.18 26.05 26.69
C SER A 734 0.87 25.38 26.24
N THR A 735 0.32 25.78 25.09
CA THR A 735 -0.86 25.17 24.47
C THR A 735 -0.54 23.93 23.63
N SER A 736 0.73 23.53 23.54
CA SER A 736 1.14 22.38 22.72
C SER A 736 1.27 21.10 23.54
N GLU A 737 0.59 20.03 23.08
CA GLU A 737 0.86 18.65 23.51
C GLU A 737 2.21 18.20 22.94
N VAL A 738 3.08 17.66 23.78
CA VAL A 738 4.39 17.12 23.39
C VAL A 738 4.49 15.67 23.88
N VAL A 739 4.78 14.76 22.95
CA VAL A 739 5.03 13.35 23.26
C VAL A 739 6.43 13.01 22.79
N ILE A 740 7.31 12.61 23.71
CA ILE A 740 8.68 12.18 23.42
C ILE A 740 8.77 10.68 23.67
N ARG A 741 9.27 9.95 22.68
CA ARG A 741 9.48 8.50 22.70
C ARG A 741 10.94 8.22 22.43
N ALA A 742 11.56 7.39 23.27
CA ALA A 742 12.92 6.97 23.05
C ALA A 742 13.13 5.57 23.59
N GLY A 743 13.94 4.78 22.92
CA GLY A 743 14.31 3.49 23.45
C GLY A 743 15.34 2.75 22.63
N VAL A 744 15.83 1.67 23.22
CA VAL A 744 16.87 0.80 22.69
C VAL A 744 16.44 -0.64 22.87
N ARG A 745 16.75 -1.50 21.91
CA ARG A 745 16.50 -2.94 22.00
C ARG A 745 17.56 -3.70 21.24
N ALA A 746 17.93 -4.88 21.73
CA ALA A 746 18.73 -5.81 20.98
C ALA A 746 18.02 -6.17 19.66
N SER A 747 18.75 -6.06 18.55
CA SER A 747 18.37 -6.66 17.28
C SER A 747 18.59 -8.17 17.43
N ILE A 748 17.53 -8.91 17.74
CA ILE A 748 17.60 -10.37 17.67
C ILE A 748 17.56 -10.67 16.18
N ASP A 749 18.66 -11.22 15.64
CA ASP A 749 18.89 -11.55 14.23
C ASP A 749 17.59 -11.78 13.47
N GLU A 750 17.36 -10.99 12.42
CA GLU A 750 16.23 -11.03 11.49
C GLU A 750 15.91 -12.47 11.05
#